data_AF-A0A9X3PX56-F1
#
_entry.id   AF-A0A9X3PX56-F1
#
_cell.length_a   1.000
_cell.length_b   1.000
_cell.length_c   1.000
_cell.angle_alpha   90.00
_cell.angle_beta   90.00
_cell.angle_gamma   90.00
#
_symmetry.space_group_name_H-M   'P 1'
#
loop_
_entity.id
_entity.type
_entity.pdbx_description
1 polymer ?
#
loop_
_entity_poly.entity_id
_entity_poly.type
_entity_poly.pdbx_seq_one_letter_code
_entity_poly.pdbx_strand_id
1 'polypeptide(L)'
;MTHQTMSVFAILALASAAVLLPPLEANGQSLIDYTAYPEFLASTSGEVPPNILILLDNSQTMNKKAYQDAFDPNKTYVGLFNPKRCYQVDANAVFNYESSDKASVSATCTGTYKWDGNLLNWATMRRIDVVKKVLVGGKCSSSRNSIPPFHECAGGYLEGQGQSQSMFGDFLNFTQFISQADLQGRVLNPPDESNIYFHVVGTHSSLRGRFCLSGDQSQPFDNGSCIAGGGGTLHEIRIQPPADPAEDGGVIQGIGQQARFGLMEYNDPLFTGPADGGRVLEHVDWKLAGDLGPLIDQVAQAIPQAEAQMAESLYEAARYYAQIAPEYDVGDYVTGDITRDPYWFTTNWINPAQYVPCCKAFVLLLTDGEPTQDQNIPVALRDYAHAVHGAHCSGATPTDPCTPHKTNYATGGTHYLDDVALWAHTTDLRQATIPVISATGSDLAGEQNLTLYTVFAFGSGSDLLKEASKAGGFNDSNGNDLPDLDSEWDQYTNATGALGADGIPDTYYEAAEGTELEDRLLAAITSILKQSASGTDVSVVALSSRGEGALYQSFFFPSGFEGADELTWLGYTQAYFMDAFGNVREDTDGDGKLIYANDKIVQTRYDDTLKEAVADRFDDVSPADGQADSTTPVSTVALRDVAALWEAGKRLALTDASSRTLLTWVD
;
A
#
# COMPACT_ATOMS: atom_id res chain seq x y z
N MET A 1 20.73 -26.89 76.13
CA MET A 1 19.55 -26.48 75.35
C MET A 1 20.06 -26.13 73.97
N THR A 2 20.15 -27.16 73.12
CA THR A 2 21.22 -27.27 72.14
C THR A 2 20.69 -27.97 70.89
N HIS A 3 20.80 -27.25 69.78
CA HIS A 3 20.94 -27.69 68.39
C HIS A 3 19.86 -28.53 67.68
N GLN A 4 18.77 -29.00 68.30
CA GLN A 4 17.76 -29.80 67.58
C GLN A 4 16.47 -29.08 67.14
N THR A 5 16.22 -27.84 67.58
CA THR A 5 14.98 -27.12 67.23
C THR A 5 15.11 -26.12 66.07
N MET A 6 16.34 -25.76 65.66
CA MET A 6 16.54 -24.84 64.52
C MET A 6 16.54 -25.52 63.15
N SER A 7 16.76 -26.84 63.07
CA SER A 7 16.78 -27.54 61.77
C SER A 7 15.40 -27.88 61.23
N VAL A 8 14.37 -28.00 62.09
CA VAL A 8 13.02 -28.38 61.65
C VAL A 8 12.25 -27.18 61.08
N PHE A 9 12.48 -25.96 61.59
CA PHE A 9 11.87 -24.75 61.04
C PHE A 9 12.48 -24.31 59.70
N ALA A 10 13.76 -24.58 59.45
CA ALA A 10 14.39 -24.28 58.17
C ALA A 10 13.90 -25.21 57.05
N ILE A 11 13.63 -26.48 57.36
CA ILE A 11 13.20 -27.47 56.36
C ILE A 11 11.72 -27.30 55.99
N LEU A 12 10.85 -26.92 56.94
CA LEU A 12 9.46 -26.59 56.57
C LEU A 12 9.36 -25.28 55.76
N ALA A 13 10.19 -24.27 56.06
CA ALA A 13 10.21 -23.02 55.30
C ALA A 13 10.72 -23.20 53.85
N LEU A 14 11.67 -24.11 53.60
CA LEU A 14 12.15 -24.41 52.25
C LEU A 14 11.21 -25.33 51.45
N ALA A 15 10.46 -26.22 52.09
CA ALA A 15 9.46 -27.04 51.40
C ALA A 15 8.20 -26.26 50.99
N SER A 16 7.91 -25.14 51.67
CA SER A 16 6.72 -24.30 51.39
C SER A 16 6.95 -23.32 50.23
N ALA A 17 8.21 -23.01 49.91
CA ALA A 17 8.58 -22.08 48.83
C ALA A 17 8.66 -22.76 47.44
N ALA A 18 8.65 -24.10 47.38
CA ALA A 18 8.81 -24.85 46.14
C ALA A 18 7.48 -25.20 45.43
N VAL A 19 6.32 -24.84 45.99
CA VAL A 19 4.98 -25.21 45.46
C VAL A 19 4.20 -24.00 44.91
N LEU A 20 4.81 -22.82 44.86
CA LEU A 20 4.19 -21.58 44.36
C LEU A 20 4.93 -20.93 43.18
N LEU A 21 5.83 -21.65 42.52
CA LEU A 21 6.30 -21.22 41.21
C LEU A 21 5.30 -21.73 40.16
N PRO A 22 4.67 -20.85 39.37
CA PRO A 22 3.95 -21.30 38.18
C PRO A 22 4.91 -22.12 37.30
N PRO A 23 4.42 -23.06 36.46
CA PRO A 23 5.28 -23.68 35.47
C PRO A 23 6.01 -22.56 34.73
N LEU A 24 7.35 -22.64 34.65
CA LEU A 24 8.09 -21.89 33.66
C LEU A 24 7.54 -22.38 32.32
N GLU A 25 6.62 -21.63 31.75
CA GLU A 25 6.36 -21.72 30.32
C GLU A 25 7.69 -21.40 29.67
N ALA A 26 8.30 -22.41 29.05
CA ALA A 26 9.25 -22.17 28.00
C ALA A 26 8.45 -21.50 26.88
N ASN A 27 8.34 -20.17 26.96
CA ASN A 27 7.98 -19.37 25.80
C ASN A 27 9.01 -19.75 24.74
N GLY A 28 8.54 -20.40 23.68
CA GLY A 28 9.34 -20.53 22.47
C GLY A 28 9.77 -19.12 22.10
N GLN A 29 11.07 -18.91 21.95
CA GLN A 29 11.58 -17.63 21.51
C GLN A 29 10.90 -17.28 20.19
N SER A 30 10.27 -16.11 20.15
CA SER A 30 9.66 -15.60 18.93
C SER A 30 10.71 -14.77 18.18
N LEU A 31 10.47 -14.50 16.90
CA LEU A 31 11.36 -13.69 16.07
C LEU A 31 11.70 -12.34 16.73
N ILE A 32 10.80 -11.81 17.57
CA ILE A 32 10.96 -10.55 18.31
C ILE A 32 12.13 -10.55 19.30
N ASP A 33 12.50 -11.73 19.82
CA ASP A 33 13.59 -11.89 20.80
C ASP A 33 14.99 -11.86 20.13
N TYR A 34 15.02 -11.89 18.80
CA TYR A 34 16.24 -11.85 17.98
C TYR A 34 16.31 -10.65 17.03
N THR A 35 15.21 -9.91 16.87
CA THR A 35 15.19 -8.62 16.17
C THR A 35 15.69 -7.53 17.11
N ALA A 36 16.99 -7.24 17.05
CA ALA A 36 17.47 -5.92 17.45
C ALA A 36 17.28 -4.99 16.26
N TYR A 37 16.31 -4.08 16.34
CA TYR A 37 16.21 -2.97 15.40
C TYR A 37 17.36 -2.00 15.68
N PRO A 38 18.23 -1.70 14.70
CA PRO A 38 19.15 -0.58 14.83
C PRO A 38 18.35 0.67 15.18
N GLU A 39 18.83 1.47 16.14
CA GLU A 39 18.21 2.72 16.60
C GLU A 39 17.96 3.75 15.46
N PHE A 40 18.40 3.45 14.23
CA PHE A 40 18.36 4.34 13.08
C PHE A 40 17.13 4.18 12.15
N LEU A 41 16.36 3.09 12.17
CA LEU A 41 15.02 3.04 11.52
C LEU A 41 13.85 3.13 12.52
N ALA A 42 14.15 3.27 13.82
CA ALA A 42 13.20 3.81 14.78
C ALA A 42 13.30 5.34 14.77
N SER A 43 12.72 5.99 13.75
CA SER A 43 12.36 7.42 13.69
C SER A 43 13.33 8.49 14.25
N THR A 44 14.63 8.24 14.43
CA THR A 44 15.51 9.20 15.13
C THR A 44 16.82 9.56 14.43
N SER A 45 17.12 9.06 13.23
CA SER A 45 18.34 9.48 12.54
C SER A 45 18.38 9.18 11.03
N GLY A 46 17.76 10.06 10.25
CA GLY A 46 18.27 10.41 8.91
C GLY A 46 17.28 10.38 7.75
N GLU A 47 16.28 9.50 7.76
CA GLU A 47 15.33 9.34 6.65
C GLU A 47 14.02 10.08 6.95
N VAL A 48 13.47 10.80 5.95
CA VAL A 48 12.22 11.56 6.07
C VAL A 48 11.07 10.69 5.54
N PRO A 49 10.18 10.17 6.40
CA PRO A 49 9.04 9.37 5.96
C PRO A 49 8.18 10.13 4.95
N PRO A 50 7.79 9.51 3.83
CA PRO A 50 6.96 10.16 2.83
C PRO A 50 5.55 10.41 3.34
N ASN A 51 4.93 11.43 2.77
CA ASN A 51 3.54 11.80 2.98
C ASN A 51 2.67 11.09 1.93
N ILE A 52 1.82 10.15 2.33
CA ILE A 52 0.91 9.42 1.44
C ILE A 52 -0.54 9.80 1.77
N LEU A 53 -1.21 10.48 0.85
CA LEU A 53 -2.63 10.75 0.93
C LEU A 53 -3.41 9.71 0.12
N ILE A 54 -4.16 8.86 0.81
CA ILE A 54 -4.99 7.85 0.16
C ILE A 54 -6.26 8.53 -0.35
N LEU A 55 -6.46 8.57 -1.66
CA LEU A 55 -7.73 8.97 -2.27
C LEU A 55 -8.54 7.70 -2.54
N LEU A 56 -9.44 7.39 -1.60
CA LEU A 56 -10.25 6.18 -1.60
C LEU A 56 -11.54 6.41 -2.39
N ASP A 57 -11.75 5.59 -3.41
CA ASP A 57 -13.00 5.56 -4.16
C ASP A 57 -14.17 5.10 -3.29
N ASN A 58 -15.10 6.03 -3.06
CA ASN A 58 -16.39 5.81 -2.42
C ASN A 58 -17.53 6.05 -3.42
N SER A 59 -17.30 5.79 -4.71
CA SER A 59 -18.32 5.92 -5.74
C SER A 59 -19.34 4.78 -5.67
N GLN A 60 -20.50 4.98 -6.29
CA GLN A 60 -21.56 3.97 -6.30
C GLN A 60 -21.15 2.64 -6.97
N THR A 61 -20.17 2.64 -7.88
CA THR A 61 -19.72 1.41 -8.56
C THR A 61 -19.00 0.46 -7.62
N MET A 62 -18.41 0.97 -6.54
CA MET A 62 -17.81 0.17 -5.48
C MET A 62 -18.82 -0.73 -4.73
N ASN A 63 -20.14 -0.51 -4.93
CA ASN A 63 -21.18 -1.43 -4.46
C ASN A 63 -21.36 -2.69 -5.32
N LYS A 64 -20.77 -2.76 -6.52
CA LYS A 64 -20.86 -3.95 -7.37
C LYS A 64 -20.27 -5.17 -6.67
N LYS A 65 -20.74 -6.36 -7.04
CA LYS A 65 -20.17 -7.62 -6.57
C LYS A 65 -18.68 -7.68 -6.91
N ALA A 66 -17.85 -8.06 -5.95
CA ALA A 66 -16.40 -8.18 -6.13
C ALA A 66 -16.04 -9.25 -7.15
N TYR A 67 -16.80 -10.35 -7.15
CA TYR A 67 -16.55 -11.53 -7.98
C TYR A 67 -17.70 -11.73 -8.97
N GLN A 68 -17.38 -11.79 -10.26
CA GLN A 68 -18.40 -11.83 -11.31
C GLN A 68 -18.55 -13.20 -11.97
N ASP A 69 -17.46 -13.97 -11.99
CA ASP A 69 -17.39 -15.31 -12.56
C ASP A 69 -18.20 -16.34 -11.77
N ALA A 70 -18.42 -17.49 -12.40
CA ALA A 70 -18.94 -18.67 -11.72
C ALA A 70 -18.04 -19.05 -10.54
N PHE A 71 -18.65 -19.51 -9.45
CA PHE A 71 -17.91 -19.99 -8.29
C PHE A 71 -17.02 -21.18 -8.67
N ASP A 72 -15.72 -21.08 -8.41
CA ASP A 72 -14.78 -22.19 -8.49
C ASP A 72 -14.29 -22.51 -7.07
N PRO A 73 -14.59 -23.71 -6.53
CA PRO A 73 -14.15 -24.09 -5.20
C PRO A 73 -12.62 -24.16 -5.03
N ASN A 74 -11.86 -24.21 -6.13
CA ASN A 74 -10.39 -24.22 -6.10
C ASN A 74 -9.78 -22.82 -6.17
N LYS A 75 -10.56 -21.79 -6.52
CA LYS A 75 -10.15 -20.39 -6.49
C LYS A 75 -10.33 -19.84 -5.07
N THR A 76 -9.33 -19.11 -4.59
CA THR A 76 -9.44 -18.35 -3.34
C THR A 76 -10.16 -17.04 -3.63
N TYR A 77 -11.13 -16.68 -2.79
CA TYR A 77 -11.83 -15.39 -2.85
C TYR A 77 -11.50 -14.60 -1.59
N VAL A 78 -10.85 -13.44 -1.73
CA VAL A 78 -10.56 -12.53 -0.61
C VAL A 78 -11.83 -11.80 -0.18
N GLY A 79 -11.97 -11.56 1.12
CA GLY A 79 -13.10 -10.85 1.69
C GLY A 79 -13.05 -10.90 3.21
N LEU A 80 -14.16 -10.54 3.85
CA LEU A 80 -14.23 -10.49 5.32
C LEU A 80 -14.15 -11.87 5.97
N PHE A 81 -14.55 -12.94 5.27
CA PHE A 81 -14.41 -14.31 5.76
C PHE A 81 -13.02 -14.87 5.42
N ASN A 82 -12.49 -15.76 6.26
CA ASN A 82 -11.30 -16.53 5.94
C ASN A 82 -11.68 -17.68 4.98
N PRO A 83 -11.07 -17.77 3.78
CA PRO A 83 -11.41 -18.79 2.77
C PRO A 83 -11.25 -20.24 3.24
N LYS A 84 -10.35 -20.48 4.20
CA LYS A 84 -10.07 -21.80 4.75
C LYS A 84 -10.90 -22.12 5.99
N ARG A 85 -11.77 -21.23 6.47
CA ARG A 85 -12.59 -21.49 7.65
C ARG A 85 -14.04 -21.81 7.34
N CYS A 86 -14.64 -22.53 8.28
CA CYS A 86 -16.05 -22.83 8.31
C CYS A 86 -16.71 -22.05 9.44
N TYR A 87 -17.94 -21.61 9.23
CA TYR A 87 -18.64 -20.71 10.13
C TYR A 87 -20.00 -21.27 10.56
N GLN A 88 -20.43 -20.86 11.74
CA GLN A 88 -21.79 -21.03 12.24
C GLN A 88 -22.35 -19.67 12.64
N VAL A 89 -23.63 -19.46 12.39
CA VAL A 89 -24.32 -18.24 12.80
C VAL A 89 -24.91 -18.48 14.18
N ASP A 90 -24.64 -17.59 15.12
CA ASP A 90 -25.20 -17.67 16.47
C ASP A 90 -26.58 -17.01 16.60
N ALA A 91 -27.13 -17.00 17.81
CA ALA A 91 -28.44 -16.41 18.09
C ALA A 91 -28.50 -14.88 17.90
N ASN A 92 -27.35 -14.21 17.82
CA ASN A 92 -27.22 -12.78 17.58
C ASN A 92 -26.92 -12.46 16.10
N ALA A 93 -27.06 -13.44 15.21
CA ALA A 93 -26.75 -13.35 13.78
C ALA A 93 -25.26 -13.09 13.47
N VAL A 94 -24.35 -13.45 14.39
CA VAL A 94 -22.90 -13.32 14.17
C VAL A 94 -22.31 -14.63 13.66
N PHE A 95 -21.49 -14.53 12.61
CA PHE A 95 -20.68 -15.64 12.10
C PHE A 95 -19.49 -15.88 13.03
N ASN A 96 -19.50 -17.04 13.69
CA ASN A 96 -18.42 -17.55 14.51
C ASN A 96 -17.67 -18.64 13.73
N TYR A 97 -16.34 -18.63 13.75
CA TYR A 97 -15.52 -19.57 12.99
C TYR A 97 -15.15 -20.82 13.80
N GLU A 98 -14.92 -21.92 13.08
CA GLU A 98 -14.30 -23.13 13.60
C GLU A 98 -12.81 -22.87 13.88
N SER A 99 -12.30 -23.37 15.00
CA SER A 99 -10.90 -23.13 15.40
C SER A 99 -9.89 -23.83 14.50
N SER A 100 -10.31 -24.86 13.74
CA SER A 100 -9.46 -25.55 12.79
C SER A 100 -9.78 -25.14 11.36
N ASP A 101 -8.75 -24.78 10.61
CA ASP A 101 -8.87 -24.54 9.18
C ASP A 101 -9.14 -25.85 8.42
N LYS A 102 -9.85 -25.70 7.30
CA LYS A 102 -9.97 -26.70 6.25
C LYS A 102 -8.59 -27.08 5.69
N ALA A 103 -8.45 -28.33 5.26
CA ALA A 103 -7.23 -28.84 4.63
C ALA A 103 -6.86 -28.09 3.33
N SER A 104 -7.85 -27.60 2.59
CA SER A 104 -7.70 -26.78 1.39
C SER A 104 -8.90 -25.83 1.27
N VAL A 105 -8.79 -24.82 0.42
CA VAL A 105 -9.91 -23.91 0.09
C VAL A 105 -11.10 -24.69 -0.46
N SER A 106 -10.84 -25.71 -1.29
CA SER A 106 -11.85 -26.57 -1.91
C SER A 106 -12.45 -27.62 -0.99
N ALA A 107 -11.90 -27.88 0.20
CA ALA A 107 -12.51 -28.82 1.13
C ALA A 107 -13.87 -28.30 1.63
N THR A 108 -14.75 -29.23 2.01
CA THR A 108 -16.10 -28.92 2.53
C THR A 108 -16.09 -28.73 4.04
N CYS A 109 -17.11 -28.04 4.55
CA CYS A 109 -17.30 -27.86 5.98
C CYS A 109 -17.86 -29.12 6.67
N THR A 110 -17.34 -29.43 7.85
CA THR A 110 -17.76 -30.60 8.65
C THR A 110 -18.31 -30.16 10.01
N GLY A 111 -18.86 -31.07 10.81
CA GLY A 111 -19.29 -30.71 12.17
C GLY A 111 -20.50 -29.75 12.22
N THR A 112 -20.52 -28.81 13.15
CA THR A 112 -21.63 -27.82 13.34
C THR A 112 -21.41 -26.50 12.60
N TYR A 113 -20.20 -26.26 12.09
CA TYR A 113 -19.85 -25.11 11.26
C TYR A 113 -20.17 -25.45 9.82
N LYS A 114 -21.14 -24.76 9.24
CA LYS A 114 -21.79 -25.17 8.00
C LYS A 114 -21.68 -24.18 6.87
N TRP A 115 -21.12 -23.02 7.13
CA TRP A 115 -20.93 -21.97 6.15
C TRP A 115 -19.47 -21.91 5.72
N ASP A 116 -19.21 -22.15 4.44
CA ASP A 116 -17.87 -22.06 3.87
C ASP A 116 -17.48 -20.59 3.66
N GLY A 117 -16.37 -20.16 4.27
CA GLY A 117 -15.89 -18.78 4.16
C GLY A 117 -15.51 -18.36 2.74
N ASN A 118 -14.95 -19.27 1.93
CA ASN A 118 -14.58 -18.97 0.55
C ASN A 118 -15.83 -18.73 -0.31
N LEU A 119 -16.85 -19.57 -0.11
CA LEU A 119 -18.15 -19.39 -0.76
C LEU A 119 -18.81 -18.07 -0.34
N LEU A 120 -18.79 -17.74 0.95
CA LEU A 120 -19.37 -16.49 1.45
C LEU A 120 -18.66 -15.26 0.88
N ASN A 121 -17.33 -15.29 0.75
CA ASN A 121 -16.60 -14.21 0.11
C ASN A 121 -17.02 -14.01 -1.35
N TRP A 122 -17.05 -15.09 -2.14
CA TRP A 122 -17.53 -15.03 -3.52
C TRP A 122 -18.97 -14.49 -3.58
N ALA A 123 -19.86 -15.02 -2.75
CA ALA A 123 -21.30 -14.80 -2.83
C ALA A 123 -21.76 -13.42 -2.33
N THR A 124 -21.05 -12.82 -1.35
CA THR A 124 -21.59 -11.70 -0.57
C THR A 124 -20.75 -10.43 -0.61
N MET A 125 -19.49 -10.48 -1.06
CA MET A 125 -18.60 -9.31 -1.00
C MET A 125 -18.89 -8.31 -2.12
N ARG A 126 -18.91 -7.03 -1.75
CA ARG A 126 -18.79 -5.91 -2.67
C ARG A 126 -17.32 -5.55 -2.86
N ARG A 127 -17.01 -4.78 -3.91
CA ARG A 127 -15.66 -4.26 -4.15
C ARG A 127 -15.14 -3.47 -2.95
N ILE A 128 -15.97 -2.62 -2.34
CA ILE A 128 -15.60 -1.86 -1.14
C ILE A 128 -15.26 -2.75 0.06
N ASP A 129 -15.94 -3.89 0.25
CA ASP A 129 -15.68 -4.78 1.39
C ASP A 129 -14.28 -5.37 1.31
N VAL A 130 -13.89 -5.78 0.11
CA VAL A 130 -12.55 -6.32 -0.16
C VAL A 130 -11.49 -5.24 -0.02
N VAL A 131 -11.74 -4.03 -0.56
CA VAL A 131 -10.82 -2.89 -0.43
C VAL A 131 -10.59 -2.52 1.04
N LYS A 132 -11.65 -2.42 1.84
CA LYS A 132 -11.56 -2.19 3.30
C LYS A 132 -10.78 -3.29 4.00
N LYS A 133 -11.04 -4.56 3.64
CA LYS A 133 -10.32 -5.71 4.21
C LYS A 133 -8.82 -5.64 3.89
N VAL A 134 -8.46 -5.35 2.65
CA VAL A 134 -7.05 -5.29 2.22
C VAL A 134 -6.33 -4.08 2.84
N LEU A 135 -6.95 -2.89 2.82
CA LEU A 135 -6.31 -1.67 3.33
C LEU A 135 -6.09 -1.72 4.84
N VAL A 136 -7.12 -2.12 5.59
CA VAL A 136 -7.16 -1.94 7.06
C VAL A 136 -7.58 -3.19 7.84
N GLY A 137 -7.72 -4.35 7.20
CA GLY A 137 -8.06 -5.60 7.89
C GLY A 137 -9.55 -5.75 8.24
N GLY A 138 -10.35 -4.69 8.07
CA GLY A 138 -11.81 -4.70 8.22
C GLY A 138 -12.33 -4.56 9.65
N LYS A 139 -11.45 -4.44 10.66
CA LYS A 139 -11.83 -4.25 12.07
C LYS A 139 -11.83 -2.77 12.42
N CYS A 140 -12.93 -2.28 12.99
CA CYS A 140 -13.02 -0.91 13.47
C CYS A 140 -13.57 -0.84 14.91
N SER A 141 -13.15 0.19 15.63
CA SER A 141 -13.27 0.30 17.09
C SER A 141 -14.15 1.46 17.56
N SER A 142 -14.34 2.50 16.74
CA SER A 142 -15.14 3.67 17.08
C SER A 142 -15.95 4.22 15.91
N SER A 143 -17.08 4.86 16.22
CA SER A 143 -17.95 5.49 15.23
C SER A 143 -17.48 6.90 14.86
N ARG A 144 -17.74 7.32 13.62
CA ARG A 144 -17.50 8.68 13.12
C ARG A 144 -18.38 9.67 13.89
N ASN A 145 -17.77 10.48 14.76
CA ASN A 145 -18.46 11.50 15.57
C ASN A 145 -18.93 12.68 14.71
N SER A 146 -19.98 12.53 13.89
CA SER A 146 -20.80 13.68 13.40
C SER A 146 -22.04 13.34 12.56
N ILE A 147 -22.33 12.09 12.20
CA ILE A 147 -23.47 11.75 11.34
C ILE A 147 -24.30 10.62 12.00
N PRO A 148 -25.65 10.68 12.04
CA PRO A 148 -26.46 9.68 12.75
C PRO A 148 -26.22 8.25 12.22
N PRO A 149 -26.61 7.22 12.98
CA PRO A 149 -25.93 5.93 13.05
C PRO A 149 -26.34 5.04 11.89
N PHE A 150 -25.53 4.97 10.84
CA PHE A 150 -25.87 4.12 9.71
C PHE A 150 -24.83 3.01 9.49
N HIS A 151 -23.52 3.23 9.64
CA HIS A 151 -22.55 2.13 9.79
C HIS A 151 -21.76 2.37 11.06
N GLU A 152 -22.30 1.90 12.19
CA GLU A 152 -21.59 2.00 13.46
C GLU A 152 -20.68 0.80 13.59
N CYS A 153 -19.37 1.06 13.56
CA CYS A 153 -18.36 0.20 14.14
C CYS A 153 -18.70 -0.08 15.61
N ALA A 154 -19.56 -1.05 15.86
CA ALA A 154 -20.15 -1.33 17.16
C ALA A 154 -19.76 -2.74 17.61
N GLY A 155 -18.78 -2.82 18.51
CA GLY A 155 -18.43 -4.08 19.18
C GLY A 155 -17.24 -4.84 18.60
N GLY A 156 -16.46 -4.24 17.69
CA GLY A 156 -15.21 -4.81 17.18
C GLY A 156 -15.40 -5.99 16.23
N TYR A 157 -16.56 -6.10 15.58
CA TYR A 157 -16.83 -7.10 14.56
C TYR A 157 -16.29 -6.69 13.19
N LEU A 158 -16.10 -7.66 12.29
CA LEU A 158 -15.97 -7.39 10.86
C LEU A 158 -17.38 -7.30 10.28
N GLU A 159 -17.70 -6.22 9.58
CA GLU A 159 -19.03 -5.97 9.05
C GLU A 159 -18.99 -5.69 7.55
N GLY A 160 -19.86 -6.38 6.79
CA GLY A 160 -20.03 -6.11 5.37
C GLY A 160 -20.81 -4.83 5.13
N GLN A 161 -20.66 -4.27 3.94
CA GLN A 161 -21.29 -3.02 3.54
C GLN A 161 -22.82 -3.17 3.56
N GLY A 162 -23.42 -2.54 4.55
CA GLY A 162 -24.86 -2.55 4.76
C GLY A 162 -25.58 -1.25 4.49
N GLN A 163 -24.87 -0.18 4.13
CA GLN A 163 -25.46 1.14 4.01
C GLN A 163 -25.29 1.72 2.62
N SER A 164 -26.39 2.13 2.02
CA SER A 164 -26.40 3.15 1.00
C SER A 164 -27.66 3.98 1.20
N GLN A 165 -27.52 5.29 1.34
CA GLN A 165 -28.63 6.22 1.34
C GLN A 165 -29.15 6.53 -0.07
N SER A 166 -28.47 6.10 -1.15
CA SER A 166 -28.87 6.49 -2.49
C SER A 166 -30.12 5.74 -2.98
N MET A 167 -30.97 6.48 -3.66
CA MET A 167 -32.28 6.07 -4.19
C MET A 167 -32.15 5.45 -5.59
N PHE A 168 -30.94 5.08 -6.02
CA PHE A 168 -30.62 4.54 -7.34
C PHE A 168 -30.33 3.04 -7.21
N GLY A 169 -31.30 2.23 -7.63
CA GLY A 169 -31.43 0.83 -7.21
C GLY A 169 -30.47 -0.18 -7.84
N ASP A 170 -29.65 0.22 -8.82
CA ASP A 170 -28.99 -0.75 -9.72
C ASP A 170 -27.80 -1.47 -9.11
N PHE A 171 -27.09 -0.86 -8.14
CA PHE A 171 -25.91 -1.45 -7.50
C PHE A 171 -26.14 -1.90 -6.05
N LEU A 172 -27.31 -1.61 -5.49
CA LEU A 172 -27.61 -1.88 -4.08
C LEU A 172 -27.97 -3.34 -3.84
N ASN A 173 -28.60 -3.99 -4.81
CA ASN A 173 -28.91 -5.41 -4.74
C ASN A 173 -28.06 -6.15 -5.77
N PHE A 174 -27.63 -7.36 -5.46
CA PHE A 174 -27.11 -8.26 -6.48
C PHE A 174 -27.48 -9.71 -6.20
N THR A 175 -27.71 -10.46 -7.28
CA THR A 175 -28.02 -11.90 -7.24
C THR A 175 -26.86 -12.69 -7.83
N GLN A 176 -26.45 -13.78 -7.19
CA GLN A 176 -25.48 -14.72 -7.74
C GLN A 176 -26.05 -16.13 -7.81
N PHE A 177 -25.98 -16.74 -8.99
CA PHE A 177 -26.40 -18.11 -9.22
C PHE A 177 -25.30 -19.10 -8.78
N ILE A 178 -25.70 -20.16 -8.09
CA ILE A 178 -24.82 -21.26 -7.72
C ILE A 178 -25.51 -22.60 -7.96
N SER A 179 -24.73 -23.60 -8.38
CA SER A 179 -25.24 -24.95 -8.58
C SER A 179 -25.43 -25.68 -7.25
N GLN A 180 -26.38 -26.62 -7.20
CA GLN A 180 -26.56 -27.53 -6.06
C GLN A 180 -25.29 -28.32 -5.72
N ALA A 181 -24.53 -28.71 -6.75
CA ALA A 181 -23.30 -29.48 -6.57
C ALA A 181 -22.24 -28.67 -5.81
N ASP A 182 -22.10 -27.38 -6.14
CA ASP A 182 -21.10 -26.51 -5.52
C ASP A 182 -21.48 -26.12 -4.08
N LEU A 183 -22.77 -26.15 -3.75
CA LEU A 183 -23.27 -25.90 -2.40
C LEU A 183 -23.14 -27.10 -1.45
N GLN A 184 -23.03 -28.31 -1.99
CA GLN A 184 -23.05 -29.53 -1.19
C GLN A 184 -21.87 -29.54 -0.19
N GLY A 185 -22.18 -29.53 1.10
CA GLY A 185 -21.16 -29.49 2.16
C GLY A 185 -20.54 -28.11 2.40
N ARG A 186 -21.05 -27.05 1.77
CA ARG A 186 -20.62 -25.64 1.99
C ARG A 186 -21.67 -24.76 2.64
N VAL A 187 -22.93 -25.21 2.66
CA VAL A 187 -24.07 -24.58 3.36
C VAL A 187 -24.92 -25.68 4.03
N LEU A 188 -25.56 -25.39 5.16
CA LEU A 188 -26.53 -26.31 5.79
C LEU A 188 -27.85 -26.28 5.02
N ASN A 189 -28.37 -27.46 4.64
CA ASN A 189 -29.71 -27.63 4.05
C ASN A 189 -30.02 -26.58 2.97
N PRO A 190 -29.25 -26.54 1.87
CA PRO A 190 -29.59 -25.66 0.76
C PRO A 190 -31.05 -25.92 0.33
N PRO A 191 -31.79 -24.90 -0.15
CA PRO A 191 -33.13 -25.10 -0.69
C PRO A 191 -33.16 -26.30 -1.65
N ASP A 192 -34.14 -27.20 -1.56
CA ASP A 192 -34.21 -28.40 -2.41
C ASP A 192 -34.75 -28.03 -3.81
N GLU A 193 -34.01 -27.17 -4.50
CA GLU A 193 -34.37 -26.55 -5.78
C GLU A 193 -33.24 -26.70 -6.81
N SER A 194 -33.58 -26.83 -8.09
CA SER A 194 -32.58 -27.08 -9.14
C SER A 194 -31.62 -25.91 -9.39
N ASN A 195 -32.04 -24.68 -9.07
CA ASN A 195 -31.23 -23.48 -9.15
C ASN A 195 -31.23 -22.81 -7.79
N ILE A 196 -30.08 -22.31 -7.33
CA ILE A 196 -30.00 -21.56 -6.07
C ILE A 196 -29.32 -20.22 -6.35
N TYR A 197 -29.83 -19.19 -5.68
CA TYR A 197 -29.42 -17.82 -5.81
C TYR A 197 -29.08 -17.24 -4.44
N PHE A 198 -27.91 -16.64 -4.34
CA PHE A 198 -27.56 -15.73 -3.26
C PHE A 198 -28.07 -14.34 -3.60
N HIS A 199 -28.89 -13.76 -2.74
CA HIS A 199 -29.35 -12.38 -2.84
C HIS A 199 -28.68 -11.55 -1.77
N VAL A 200 -27.92 -10.54 -2.17
CA VAL A 200 -27.48 -9.46 -1.28
C VAL A 200 -28.44 -8.29 -1.43
N VAL A 201 -28.99 -7.82 -0.31
CA VAL A 201 -30.03 -6.80 -0.25
C VAL A 201 -29.45 -5.48 0.26
N GLY A 202 -29.68 -4.39 -0.47
CA GLY A 202 -29.29 -3.03 -0.13
C GLY A 202 -30.37 -1.98 -0.37
N THR A 203 -31.46 -2.27 -1.09
CA THR A 203 -32.49 -1.26 -1.37
C THR A 203 -33.48 -1.05 -0.22
N HIS A 204 -33.81 -2.10 0.54
CA HIS A 204 -34.88 -2.07 1.54
C HIS A 204 -34.37 -1.63 2.93
N SER A 205 -34.95 -0.57 3.51
CA SER A 205 -34.44 0.10 4.72
C SER A 205 -34.17 -0.80 5.95
N SER A 206 -34.97 -1.84 6.16
CA SER A 206 -34.79 -2.80 7.28
C SER A 206 -33.92 -4.02 6.97
N LEU A 207 -33.54 -4.22 5.69
CA LEU A 207 -32.85 -5.42 5.21
C LEU A 207 -31.48 -5.14 4.57
N ARG A 208 -31.06 -3.88 4.50
CA ARG A 208 -29.77 -3.50 3.88
C ARG A 208 -28.61 -4.18 4.59
N GLY A 209 -27.63 -4.67 3.81
CA GLY A 209 -26.46 -5.40 4.35
C GLY A 209 -26.73 -6.84 4.72
N ARG A 210 -27.91 -7.37 4.36
CA ARG A 210 -28.26 -8.76 4.59
C ARG A 210 -28.22 -9.55 3.29
N PHE A 211 -28.00 -10.85 3.44
CA PHE A 211 -28.09 -11.79 2.34
C PHE A 211 -28.96 -12.99 2.67
N CYS A 212 -29.39 -13.71 1.65
CA CYS A 212 -29.92 -15.06 1.81
C CYS A 212 -29.95 -15.89 0.53
N LEU A 213 -30.35 -17.16 0.69
CA LEU A 213 -30.46 -18.12 -0.39
C LEU A 213 -31.94 -18.35 -0.75
N SER A 214 -32.21 -18.45 -2.05
CA SER A 214 -33.52 -18.73 -2.64
C SER A 214 -33.35 -19.56 -3.90
N GLY A 215 -34.36 -20.33 -4.32
CA GLY A 215 -34.39 -20.87 -5.68
C GLY A 215 -35.12 -19.99 -6.69
N ASP A 216 -35.66 -18.85 -6.25
CA ASP A 216 -36.14 -17.77 -7.11
C ASP A 216 -34.99 -16.82 -7.46
N GLN A 217 -34.86 -16.44 -8.73
CA GLN A 217 -33.87 -15.47 -9.19
C GLN A 217 -34.25 -14.02 -8.83
N SER A 218 -35.53 -13.78 -8.56
CA SER A 218 -36.07 -12.46 -8.25
C SER A 218 -35.59 -11.98 -6.89
N GLN A 219 -34.99 -10.78 -6.85
CA GLN A 219 -34.57 -10.16 -5.59
C GLN A 219 -35.75 -10.02 -4.62
N PRO A 220 -35.57 -10.29 -3.31
CA PRO A 220 -36.63 -10.09 -2.33
C PRO A 220 -36.95 -8.59 -2.15
N PHE A 221 -38.24 -8.24 -2.17
CA PHE A 221 -38.71 -6.84 -2.08
C PHE A 221 -39.55 -6.54 -0.82
N ASP A 222 -39.81 -7.50 0.07
CA ASP A 222 -40.70 -7.32 1.22
C ASP A 222 -40.11 -7.71 2.59
N ASN A 223 -40.79 -7.23 3.64
CA ASN A 223 -40.38 -7.18 5.04
C ASN A 223 -40.13 -8.57 5.68
N GLY A 224 -38.99 -9.17 5.37
CA GLY A 224 -38.40 -10.24 6.18
C GLY A 224 -38.48 -11.65 5.63
N SER A 225 -38.61 -11.83 4.31
CA SER A 225 -38.43 -13.16 3.71
C SER A 225 -37.55 -13.15 2.46
N CYS A 226 -36.84 -14.26 2.26
CA CYS A 226 -35.98 -14.51 1.10
C CYS A 226 -36.72 -14.94 -0.16
N ILE A 227 -38.06 -15.05 -0.09
CA ILE A 227 -38.93 -15.45 -1.19
C ILE A 227 -40.22 -14.64 -1.07
N ALA A 228 -40.80 -14.23 -2.20
CA ALA A 228 -42.19 -13.81 -2.27
C ALA A 228 -43.11 -14.98 -1.88
N GLY A 229 -43.41 -15.13 -0.58
CA GLY A 229 -44.26 -16.22 -0.06
C GLY A 229 -43.74 -16.97 1.17
N GLY A 230 -42.56 -16.64 1.71
CA GLY A 230 -42.13 -17.15 3.02
C GLY A 230 -41.33 -18.45 2.99
N GLY A 231 -39.99 -18.40 2.85
CA GLY A 231 -39.19 -19.65 2.83
C GLY A 231 -37.67 -19.60 3.04
N GLY A 232 -37.05 -18.48 3.42
CA GLY A 232 -35.60 -18.48 3.72
C GLY A 232 -35.20 -17.49 4.82
N THR A 233 -34.07 -17.78 5.50
CA THR A 233 -33.52 -16.99 6.61
C THR A 233 -32.58 -15.91 6.08
N LEU A 234 -32.79 -14.67 6.51
CA LEU A 234 -31.89 -13.54 6.25
C LEU A 234 -30.70 -13.59 7.21
N HIS A 235 -29.52 -13.35 6.67
CA HIS A 235 -28.25 -13.31 7.41
C HIS A 235 -27.62 -11.93 7.29
N GLU A 236 -27.07 -11.44 8.40
CA GLU A 236 -26.26 -10.21 8.42
C GLU A 236 -24.79 -10.58 8.18
N ILE A 237 -24.07 -9.78 7.39
CA ILE A 237 -22.63 -9.98 7.20
C ILE A 237 -21.91 -9.38 8.41
N ARG A 238 -21.96 -10.09 9.54
CA ARG A 238 -21.26 -9.73 10.78
C ARG A 238 -20.44 -10.92 11.27
N ILE A 239 -19.13 -10.75 11.36
CA ILE A 239 -18.18 -11.83 11.66
C ILE A 239 -17.40 -11.50 12.94
N GLN A 240 -17.23 -12.51 13.80
CA GLN A 240 -16.31 -12.41 14.93
C GLN A 240 -14.88 -12.22 14.42
N PRO A 241 -14.14 -11.18 14.85
CA PRO A 241 -12.75 -11.00 14.42
C PRO A 241 -11.89 -12.21 14.82
N PRO A 242 -10.87 -12.55 14.02
CA PRO A 242 -9.91 -13.57 14.41
C PRO A 242 -9.24 -13.22 15.74
N ALA A 243 -8.90 -14.25 16.52
CA ALA A 243 -8.21 -14.08 17.78
C ALA A 243 -6.73 -13.73 17.59
N ASP A 244 -6.18 -14.04 16.41
CA ASP A 244 -4.81 -13.71 16.02
C ASP A 244 -4.74 -12.29 15.45
N PRO A 245 -4.03 -11.35 16.11
CA PRO A 245 -3.84 -9.99 15.61
C PRO A 245 -3.16 -9.92 14.24
N ALA A 246 -2.40 -10.95 13.84
CA ALA A 246 -1.77 -11.00 12.51
C ALA A 246 -2.79 -11.16 11.36
N GLU A 247 -4.00 -11.67 11.64
CA GLU A 247 -5.09 -11.81 10.66
C GLU A 247 -6.06 -10.61 10.67
N ASP A 248 -5.91 -9.72 11.66
CA ASP A 248 -6.74 -8.52 11.91
C ASP A 248 -6.20 -7.26 11.19
N GLY A 249 -4.97 -7.30 10.66
CA GLY A 249 -4.31 -6.16 9.99
C GLY A 249 -4.59 -6.07 8.49
N GLY A 250 -4.42 -4.87 7.92
CA GLY A 250 -4.33 -4.63 6.49
C GLY A 250 -2.97 -4.04 6.11
N VAL A 251 -2.80 -3.68 4.83
CA VAL A 251 -1.53 -3.20 4.29
C VAL A 251 -1.01 -1.98 5.06
N ILE A 252 -1.87 -1.03 5.43
CA ILE A 252 -1.44 0.20 6.13
C ILE A 252 -0.82 -0.11 7.50
N GLN A 253 -1.36 -1.11 8.22
CA GLN A 253 -0.79 -1.56 9.49
C GLN A 253 0.58 -2.23 9.31
N GLY A 254 0.79 -2.93 8.19
CA GLY A 254 2.09 -3.54 7.86
C GLY A 254 3.20 -2.52 7.59
N ILE A 255 2.86 -1.37 7.00
CA ILE A 255 3.82 -0.28 6.72
C ILE A 255 4.24 0.44 8.00
N GLY A 256 3.31 0.67 8.93
CA GLY A 256 3.60 1.26 10.23
C GLY A 256 4.18 2.68 10.13
N GLN A 257 5.29 2.95 10.81
CA GLN A 257 5.94 4.28 10.87
C GLN A 257 6.83 4.60 9.65
N GLN A 258 6.85 3.74 8.62
CA GLN A 258 7.67 3.97 7.43
C GLN A 258 7.09 5.06 6.52
N ALA A 259 5.81 5.41 6.67
CA ALA A 259 5.15 6.49 5.95
C ALA A 259 4.16 7.25 6.85
N ARG A 260 3.85 8.49 6.45
CA ARG A 260 2.80 9.31 7.06
C ARG A 260 1.55 9.25 6.20
N PHE A 261 0.47 8.69 6.72
CA PHE A 261 -0.78 8.54 5.98
C PHE A 261 -1.78 9.66 6.27
N GLY A 262 -2.51 10.06 5.23
CA GLY A 262 -3.78 10.79 5.31
C GLY A 262 -4.85 10.06 4.49
N LEU A 263 -6.10 10.49 4.61
CA LEU A 263 -7.23 9.90 3.88
C LEU A 263 -8.13 10.97 3.28
N MET A 264 -8.51 10.76 2.02
CA MET A 264 -9.53 11.48 1.29
C MET A 264 -10.52 10.50 0.64
N GLU A 265 -11.76 10.97 0.44
CA GLU A 265 -12.79 10.30 -0.35
C GLU A 265 -13.43 11.30 -1.32
N TYR A 266 -14.19 10.85 -2.33
CA TYR A 266 -14.98 11.78 -3.15
C TYR A 266 -16.07 12.43 -2.29
N ASN A 267 -16.37 13.70 -2.56
CA ASN A 267 -17.51 14.35 -1.93
C ASN A 267 -18.81 13.68 -2.34
N ASP A 268 -19.74 13.62 -1.39
CA ASP A 268 -21.09 13.14 -1.60
C ASP A 268 -22.08 14.24 -1.19
N PRO A 269 -22.94 14.71 -2.12
CA PRO A 269 -23.92 15.76 -1.85
C PRO A 269 -24.92 15.42 -0.74
N LEU A 270 -25.07 14.15 -0.38
CA LEU A 270 -25.93 13.72 0.72
C LEU A 270 -25.32 14.07 2.10
N PHE A 271 -24.02 14.36 2.19
CA PHE A 271 -23.32 14.56 3.45
C PHE A 271 -22.71 15.96 3.64
N THR A 272 -22.20 16.61 2.58
CA THR A 272 -21.34 17.81 2.74
C THR A 272 -21.88 19.10 2.12
N GLY A 273 -22.82 19.06 1.17
CA GLY A 273 -23.24 20.26 0.45
C GLY A 273 -22.88 20.16 -1.03
N PRO A 274 -22.24 21.17 -1.68
CA PRO A 274 -21.81 21.04 -3.08
C PRO A 274 -21.13 19.69 -3.32
N ALA A 275 -21.53 19.00 -4.39
CA ALA A 275 -21.15 17.62 -4.64
C ALA A 275 -19.69 17.46 -5.09
N ASP A 276 -19.03 18.54 -5.48
CA ASP A 276 -17.83 18.45 -6.30
C ASP A 276 -16.55 18.16 -5.49
N GLY A 277 -15.59 17.49 -6.11
CA GLY A 277 -14.24 17.30 -5.55
C GLY A 277 -14.12 16.23 -4.48
N GLY A 278 -13.02 16.32 -3.72
CA GLY A 278 -12.68 15.39 -2.65
C GLY A 278 -12.90 16.00 -1.28
N ARG A 279 -12.87 15.15 -0.25
CA ARG A 279 -12.98 15.53 1.16
C ARG A 279 -11.84 14.94 1.97
N VAL A 280 -11.12 15.76 2.72
CA VAL A 280 -10.07 15.31 3.66
C VAL A 280 -10.68 14.79 4.94
N LEU A 281 -10.52 13.49 5.19
CA LEU A 281 -11.03 12.82 6.38
C LEU A 281 -10.00 12.78 7.50
N GLU A 282 -8.75 12.54 7.13
CA GLU A 282 -7.61 12.47 8.04
C GLU A 282 -6.41 13.21 7.44
N HIS A 283 -5.82 14.11 8.22
CA HIS A 283 -4.66 14.88 7.81
C HIS A 283 -3.37 14.05 7.86
N VAL A 284 -2.45 14.36 6.94
CA VAL A 284 -1.11 13.77 6.89
C VAL A 284 -0.24 14.31 8.03
N ASP A 285 -0.05 13.53 9.10
CA ASP A 285 0.89 13.74 10.23
C ASP A 285 0.71 12.64 11.28
N TRP A 286 -0.52 12.11 11.36
CA TRP A 286 -0.98 11.13 12.35
C TRP A 286 -0.47 11.38 13.79
N LYS A 287 -1.28 12.09 14.59
CA LYS A 287 -1.02 12.30 16.01
C LYS A 287 -1.36 11.07 16.86
N LEU A 288 -0.37 10.20 17.03
CA LEU A 288 0.08 9.52 18.26
C LEU A 288 0.85 8.28 17.85
N ALA A 289 2.06 8.12 18.40
CA ALA A 289 2.95 6.99 18.21
C ALA A 289 2.20 5.63 18.13
N GLY A 290 2.00 5.13 16.91
CA GLY A 290 1.50 3.76 16.66
C GLY A 290 -0.02 3.52 16.71
N ASP A 291 -0.87 4.55 16.80
CA ASP A 291 -2.34 4.34 16.85
C ASP A 291 -3.02 4.57 15.49
N LEU A 292 -2.99 3.61 14.56
CA LEU A 292 -3.72 3.75 13.28
C LEU A 292 -5.26 3.76 13.43
N GLY A 293 -5.81 3.73 14.65
CA GLY A 293 -7.22 3.54 14.95
C GLY A 293 -8.17 4.46 14.17
N PRO A 294 -8.03 5.79 14.23
CA PRO A 294 -8.95 6.69 13.51
C PRO A 294 -8.84 6.60 11.98
N LEU A 295 -7.65 6.42 11.40
CA LEU A 295 -7.53 6.15 9.96
C LEU A 295 -8.24 4.83 9.59
N ILE A 296 -7.99 3.76 10.35
CA ILE A 296 -8.64 2.46 10.19
C ILE A 296 -10.15 2.59 10.28
N ASP A 297 -10.64 3.31 11.30
CA ASP A 297 -12.05 3.53 11.55
C ASP A 297 -12.69 4.30 10.39
N GLN A 298 -12.02 5.31 9.81
CA GLN A 298 -12.53 6.08 8.68
C GLN A 298 -12.58 5.26 7.39
N VAL A 299 -11.53 4.48 7.09
CA VAL A 299 -11.54 3.57 5.93
C VAL A 299 -12.64 2.52 6.08
N ALA A 300 -12.75 1.88 7.26
CA ALA A 300 -13.78 0.89 7.52
C ALA A 300 -15.20 1.47 7.40
N GLN A 301 -15.37 2.76 7.69
CA GLN A 301 -16.64 3.48 7.59
C GLN A 301 -16.92 4.12 6.23
N ALA A 302 -16.03 3.99 5.24
CA ALA A 302 -16.26 4.54 3.90
C ALA A 302 -17.58 4.01 3.29
N ILE A 303 -18.41 4.88 2.72
CA ILE A 303 -19.72 4.50 2.17
C ILE A 303 -19.74 4.78 0.66
N PRO A 304 -19.88 3.74 -0.18
CA PRO A 304 -19.87 3.89 -1.64
C PRO A 304 -21.16 4.55 -2.14
N GLN A 305 -21.18 5.87 -2.24
CA GLN A 305 -22.36 6.67 -2.59
C GLN A 305 -22.10 7.84 -3.53
N ALA A 306 -20.85 8.29 -3.64
CA ALA A 306 -20.47 9.40 -4.47
C ALA A 306 -20.54 9.04 -5.97
N GLU A 307 -20.37 10.05 -6.81
CA GLU A 307 -19.92 9.84 -8.18
C GLU A 307 -18.37 9.77 -8.20
N ALA A 308 -17.77 9.20 -9.25
CA ALA A 308 -16.31 9.16 -9.38
C ALA A 308 -15.81 10.49 -9.98
N GLN A 309 -15.26 11.35 -9.11
CA GLN A 309 -14.87 12.75 -9.39
C GLN A 309 -13.35 12.91 -9.32
N MET A 310 -12.66 12.20 -10.20
CA MET A 310 -11.23 11.90 -10.02
C MET A 310 -10.37 13.16 -10.12
N ALA A 311 -10.53 13.97 -11.17
CA ALA A 311 -9.71 15.15 -11.36
C ALA A 311 -10.02 16.24 -10.33
N GLU A 312 -11.29 16.49 -9.99
CA GLU A 312 -11.60 17.46 -8.93
C GLU A 312 -11.06 17.03 -7.57
N SER A 313 -11.05 15.72 -7.29
CA SER A 313 -10.55 15.21 -6.01
C SER A 313 -9.02 15.23 -5.94
N LEU A 314 -8.33 14.92 -7.03
CA LEU A 314 -6.88 15.11 -7.13
C LEU A 314 -6.52 16.60 -7.06
N TYR A 315 -7.33 17.47 -7.66
CA TYR A 315 -7.16 18.92 -7.55
C TYR A 315 -7.31 19.38 -6.10
N GLU A 316 -8.33 18.90 -5.38
CA GLU A 316 -8.52 19.20 -3.97
C GLU A 316 -7.37 18.67 -3.10
N ALA A 317 -6.82 17.48 -3.42
CA ALA A 317 -5.61 16.96 -2.78
C ALA A 317 -4.40 17.88 -3.01
N ALA A 318 -4.19 18.38 -4.23
CA ALA A 318 -3.15 19.36 -4.53
C ALA A 318 -3.31 20.65 -3.73
N ARG A 319 -4.54 21.13 -3.55
CA ARG A 319 -4.84 22.31 -2.72
C ARG A 319 -4.55 22.06 -1.23
N TYR A 320 -4.88 20.86 -0.74
CA TYR A 320 -4.56 20.44 0.62
C TYR A 320 -3.05 20.48 0.89
N TYR A 321 -2.23 19.94 -0.01
CA TYR A 321 -0.77 20.02 0.13
C TYR A 321 -0.22 21.44 -0.07
N ALA A 322 -0.80 22.22 -0.99
CA ALA A 322 -0.49 23.63 -1.18
C ALA A 322 -0.83 24.51 0.04
N GLN A 323 -1.67 24.00 0.95
CA GLN A 323 -2.28 24.75 2.06
C GLN A 323 -2.99 26.02 1.58
N ILE A 324 -3.77 25.89 0.49
CA ILE A 324 -4.70 26.93 0.04
C ILE A 324 -6.14 26.49 0.32
N ALA A 325 -7.07 27.45 0.42
CA ALA A 325 -8.43 27.16 0.86
C ALA A 325 -9.10 26.08 -0.01
N PRO A 326 -9.93 25.20 0.56
CA PRO A 326 -10.67 24.22 -0.22
C PRO A 326 -11.50 24.88 -1.34
N GLU A 327 -11.59 24.25 -2.51
CA GLU A 327 -12.34 24.84 -3.63
C GLU A 327 -13.84 24.56 -3.53
N TYR A 328 -14.21 23.30 -3.20
CA TYR A 328 -15.59 22.83 -3.36
C TYR A 328 -16.39 22.77 -2.05
N ASP A 329 -15.75 22.41 -0.94
CA ASP A 329 -16.38 22.38 0.39
C ASP A 329 -15.69 23.34 1.36
N VAL A 330 -16.29 24.51 1.56
CA VAL A 330 -15.76 25.58 2.40
C VAL A 330 -15.76 25.13 3.87
N GLY A 331 -14.60 24.66 4.33
CA GLY A 331 -14.39 24.21 5.70
C GLY A 331 -13.96 22.74 5.81
N ASP A 332 -13.79 22.04 4.70
CA ASP A 332 -13.27 20.66 4.67
C ASP A 332 -11.97 20.52 5.46
N TYR A 333 -11.00 21.39 5.16
CA TYR A 333 -9.79 21.54 5.95
C TYR A 333 -9.44 23.02 6.21
N VAL A 334 -8.65 23.23 7.25
CA VAL A 334 -8.18 24.56 7.68
C VAL A 334 -6.74 24.74 7.24
N THR A 335 -6.48 25.82 6.51
CA THR A 335 -5.14 26.22 6.08
C THR A 335 -4.49 27.14 7.11
N GLY A 336 -3.17 27.04 7.27
CA GLY A 336 -2.39 27.89 8.17
C GLY A 336 -2.39 27.44 9.64
N ASP A 337 -3.11 26.37 9.98
CA ASP A 337 -2.84 25.59 11.19
C ASP A 337 -1.63 24.70 10.92
N ILE A 338 -0.46 25.13 11.40
CA ILE A 338 0.80 24.40 11.21
C ILE A 338 0.71 22.96 11.69
N THR A 339 -0.18 22.62 12.63
CA THR A 339 -0.30 21.26 13.17
C THR A 339 -1.10 20.31 12.27
N ARG A 340 -1.64 20.80 11.16
CA ARG A 340 -2.35 20.05 10.12
C ARG A 340 -1.71 20.16 8.73
N ASP A 341 -0.60 20.91 8.65
CA ASP A 341 0.17 21.06 7.42
C ASP A 341 0.95 19.75 7.15
N PRO A 342 0.79 19.13 5.97
CA PRO A 342 1.52 17.91 5.61
C PRO A 342 3.04 18.00 5.76
N TYR A 343 3.61 19.19 5.57
CA TYR A 343 5.06 19.40 5.65
C TYR A 343 5.55 19.73 7.06
N TRP A 344 4.64 19.89 8.02
CA TRP A 344 5.00 20.04 9.43
C TRP A 344 5.19 18.66 10.06
N PHE A 345 6.36 18.42 10.63
CA PHE A 345 6.69 17.20 11.35
C PHE A 345 6.65 17.50 12.85
N THR A 346 5.78 16.80 13.57
CA THR A 346 5.66 16.93 15.03
C THR A 346 6.83 16.28 15.77
N THR A 347 6.92 16.50 17.08
CA THR A 347 7.98 15.92 17.95
C THR A 347 8.02 14.40 17.97
N ASN A 348 6.97 13.74 17.47
CA ASN A 348 6.92 12.29 17.32
C ASN A 348 7.75 11.79 16.13
N TRP A 349 7.96 12.66 15.13
CA TRP A 349 8.73 12.36 13.92
C TRP A 349 10.10 13.04 13.91
N ILE A 350 10.18 14.26 14.43
CA ILE A 350 11.42 15.04 14.49
C ILE A 350 11.44 15.94 15.72
N ASN A 351 12.55 16.01 16.45
CA ASN A 351 12.66 16.82 17.66
C ASN A 351 13.80 17.86 17.53
N PRO A 352 13.49 19.18 17.54
CA PRO A 352 12.17 19.78 17.72
C PRO A 352 11.27 19.65 16.49
N ALA A 353 9.96 19.76 16.70
CA ALA A 353 8.99 19.84 15.62
C ALA A 353 9.33 20.99 14.66
N GLN A 354 9.29 20.74 13.36
CA GLN A 354 9.70 21.69 12.33
C GLN A 354 9.11 21.33 10.96
N TYR A 355 9.19 22.27 10.02
CA TYR A 355 8.91 21.98 8.62
C TYR A 355 10.01 21.10 8.02
N VAL A 356 9.61 20.12 7.22
CA VAL A 356 10.53 19.27 6.45
C VAL A 356 10.15 19.38 4.97
N PRO A 357 10.60 20.46 4.29
CA PRO A 357 10.19 20.75 2.91
C PRO A 357 10.70 19.73 1.89
N CYS A 358 11.76 18.98 2.22
CA CYS A 358 12.28 17.91 1.37
C CYS A 358 11.46 16.61 1.43
N CYS A 359 10.45 16.52 2.32
CA CYS A 359 9.56 15.38 2.38
C CYS A 359 8.86 15.19 1.03
N LYS A 360 8.86 13.97 0.50
CA LYS A 360 8.13 13.65 -0.73
C LYS A 360 6.65 13.41 -0.43
N ALA A 361 5.79 13.91 -1.30
CA ALA A 361 4.33 13.84 -1.16
C ALA A 361 3.71 13.04 -2.31
N PHE A 362 2.83 12.12 -1.95
CA PHE A 362 2.20 11.16 -2.85
C PHE A 362 0.70 11.15 -2.65
N VAL A 363 -0.03 10.99 -3.76
CA VAL A 363 -1.45 10.64 -3.73
C VAL A 363 -1.58 9.21 -4.23
N LEU A 364 -2.20 8.34 -3.45
CA LEU A 364 -2.53 6.97 -3.82
C LEU A 364 -4.02 6.90 -4.15
N LEU A 365 -4.36 6.97 -5.43
CA LEU A 365 -5.73 6.81 -5.92
C LEU A 365 -6.07 5.31 -6.01
N LEU A 366 -7.01 4.86 -5.19
CA LEU A 366 -7.54 3.50 -5.24
C LEU A 366 -8.98 3.53 -5.76
N THR A 367 -9.20 3.06 -6.99
CA THR A 367 -10.49 3.17 -7.69
C THR A 367 -10.91 1.90 -8.41
N ASP A 368 -12.22 1.69 -8.59
CA ASP A 368 -12.76 0.54 -9.33
C ASP A 368 -13.22 0.83 -10.76
N GLY A 369 -12.90 2.02 -11.27
CA GLY A 369 -13.41 2.45 -12.55
C GLY A 369 -12.75 3.70 -13.12
N GLU A 370 -13.51 4.32 -14.01
CA GLU A 370 -13.20 5.55 -14.73
C GLU A 370 -14.13 6.65 -14.19
N PRO A 371 -13.82 7.93 -14.38
CA PRO A 371 -14.63 9.03 -13.85
C PRO A 371 -16.06 9.00 -14.37
N THR A 372 -17.02 9.31 -13.51
CA THR A 372 -18.46 9.40 -13.84
C THR A 372 -19.03 10.81 -13.73
N GLN A 373 -18.36 11.71 -12.99
CA GLN A 373 -18.77 13.09 -12.81
C GLN A 373 -17.51 13.94 -12.58
N ASP A 374 -16.92 14.46 -13.64
CA ASP A 374 -15.61 15.11 -13.57
C ASP A 374 -15.52 16.27 -14.56
N GLN A 375 -15.99 17.46 -14.21
CA GLN A 375 -16.09 18.62 -15.12
C GLN A 375 -15.66 19.95 -14.50
N ASN A 376 -15.54 20.02 -13.18
CA ASN A 376 -15.47 21.28 -12.43
C ASN A 376 -14.05 21.64 -11.96
N ILE A 377 -13.02 21.33 -12.74
CA ILE A 377 -11.68 21.88 -12.51
C ILE A 377 -11.48 23.24 -13.21
N PRO A 378 -10.49 24.05 -12.78
CA PRO A 378 -10.13 25.29 -13.47
C PRO A 378 -9.91 25.08 -14.97
N VAL A 379 -10.43 26.00 -15.79
CA VAL A 379 -10.36 25.89 -17.27
C VAL A 379 -8.91 25.80 -17.77
N ALA A 380 -7.98 26.46 -17.09
CA ALA A 380 -6.57 26.43 -17.44
C ALA A 380 -5.91 25.06 -17.24
N LEU A 381 -6.55 24.14 -16.51
CA LEU A 381 -6.08 22.78 -16.28
C LEU A 381 -6.71 21.74 -17.19
N ARG A 382 -7.79 22.01 -17.92
CA ARG A 382 -8.59 20.99 -18.66
C ARG A 382 -7.95 20.36 -19.91
N ASP A 383 -6.72 20.74 -20.21
CA ASP A 383 -5.93 20.20 -21.33
C ASP A 383 -4.43 20.49 -21.06
N TYR A 384 -4.05 20.53 -19.78
CA TYR A 384 -2.70 20.90 -19.37
C TYR A 384 -1.67 19.85 -19.84
N ALA A 385 -2.07 18.57 -19.88
CA ALA A 385 -1.24 17.46 -20.31
C ALA A 385 -1.32 17.19 -21.82
N HIS A 386 -1.82 18.12 -22.64
CA HIS A 386 -1.94 17.94 -24.10
C HIS A 386 -0.65 17.45 -24.77
N ALA A 387 0.51 17.92 -24.32
CA ALA A 387 1.81 17.51 -24.86
C ALA A 387 2.16 16.04 -24.54
N VAL A 388 1.52 15.45 -23.53
CA VAL A 388 1.71 14.08 -23.04
C VAL A 388 0.74 13.11 -23.72
N HIS A 389 -0.56 13.38 -23.66
CA HIS A 389 -1.60 12.49 -24.20
C HIS A 389 -1.95 12.75 -25.67
N GLY A 390 -1.58 13.93 -26.19
CA GLY A 390 -1.72 14.27 -27.60
C GLY A 390 -3.14 14.59 -28.04
N ALA A 391 -3.54 14.09 -29.21
CA ALA A 391 -4.80 14.50 -29.84
C ALA A 391 -6.02 13.83 -29.19
N HIS A 392 -7.00 14.64 -28.83
CA HIS A 392 -8.31 14.18 -28.33
C HIS A 392 -9.09 13.43 -29.43
N CYS A 393 -9.69 12.29 -29.07
CA CYS A 393 -10.63 11.62 -29.96
C CYS A 393 -12.05 11.55 -29.36
N SER A 394 -13.04 11.44 -30.26
CA SER A 394 -14.45 11.22 -29.91
C SER A 394 -14.95 9.96 -30.61
N GLY A 395 -15.07 8.85 -29.88
CA GLY A 395 -15.56 7.59 -30.47
C GLY A 395 -15.14 6.33 -29.73
N ALA A 396 -16.10 5.66 -29.11
CA ALA A 396 -15.95 4.28 -28.64
C ALA A 396 -16.52 3.31 -29.68
N THR A 397 -15.81 3.05 -30.78
CA THR A 397 -16.09 1.86 -31.61
C THR A 397 -14.87 0.96 -31.69
N PRO A 398 -15.03 -0.37 -31.68
CA PRO A 398 -13.90 -1.33 -31.79
C PRO A 398 -13.10 -1.23 -33.10
N THR A 399 -13.57 -0.44 -34.08
CA THR A 399 -12.97 -0.26 -35.40
C THR A 399 -12.24 1.06 -35.58
N ASP A 400 -12.25 1.92 -34.55
CA ASP A 400 -11.54 3.20 -34.60
C ASP A 400 -10.09 2.99 -34.13
N PRO A 401 -9.06 3.31 -34.95
CA PRO A 401 -7.66 3.22 -34.52
C PRO A 401 -7.28 4.42 -33.63
N CYS A 402 -8.11 4.70 -32.63
CA CYS A 402 -7.93 5.82 -31.71
C CYS A 402 -6.97 5.46 -30.59
N THR A 403 -5.68 5.55 -30.89
CA THR A 403 -4.62 5.84 -29.92
C THR A 403 -4.27 7.32 -30.17
N PRO A 404 -4.45 8.26 -29.21
CA PRO A 404 -3.95 8.10 -27.85
C PRO A 404 -4.79 8.64 -26.68
N HIS A 405 -6.02 9.20 -26.80
CA HIS A 405 -6.74 9.67 -25.60
C HIS A 405 -8.26 9.85 -25.80
N LYS A 406 -9.09 9.05 -25.11
CA LYS A 406 -10.57 9.11 -25.21
C LYS A 406 -11.12 10.29 -24.40
N THR A 407 -12.12 11.01 -24.94
CA THR A 407 -12.77 12.13 -24.23
C THR A 407 -14.23 11.86 -23.84
N ASN A 408 -14.80 10.75 -24.32
CA ASN A 408 -16.22 10.41 -24.15
C ASN A 408 -16.45 9.41 -23.00
N TYR A 409 -16.39 9.89 -21.75
CA TYR A 409 -16.70 9.09 -20.56
C TYR A 409 -18.20 9.11 -20.25
N ALA A 410 -18.64 8.15 -19.43
CA ALA A 410 -20.05 8.01 -19.07
C ALA A 410 -20.48 9.10 -18.08
N THR A 411 -21.77 9.44 -18.11
CA THR A 411 -22.48 10.19 -17.04
C THR A 411 -21.95 11.58 -16.71
N GLY A 412 -20.98 12.11 -17.47
CA GLY A 412 -20.36 13.40 -17.20
C GLY A 412 -18.90 13.32 -16.77
N GLY A 413 -18.28 12.15 -16.77
CA GLY A 413 -16.84 12.02 -16.63
C GLY A 413 -16.06 12.71 -17.75
N THR A 414 -14.78 12.98 -17.50
CA THR A 414 -13.85 13.54 -18.49
C THR A 414 -12.50 12.84 -18.36
N HIS A 415 -11.53 13.30 -19.15
CA HIS A 415 -10.16 12.84 -19.04
C HIS A 415 -9.31 13.64 -18.05
N TYR A 416 -9.83 14.68 -17.41
CA TYR A 416 -8.99 15.72 -16.80
C TYR A 416 -8.05 15.28 -15.66
N LEU A 417 -8.14 14.03 -15.22
CA LEU A 417 -7.29 13.46 -14.20
C LEU A 417 -5.82 13.55 -14.56
N ASP A 418 -5.45 13.25 -15.81
CA ASP A 418 -4.06 13.28 -16.27
C ASP A 418 -3.50 14.70 -16.36
N ASP A 419 -4.35 15.66 -16.74
CA ASP A 419 -4.01 17.07 -16.79
C ASP A 419 -3.72 17.65 -15.39
N VAL A 420 -4.57 17.33 -14.40
CA VAL A 420 -4.34 17.71 -13.00
C VAL A 420 -3.11 16.99 -12.43
N ALA A 421 -2.90 15.73 -12.80
CA ALA A 421 -1.74 14.94 -12.36
C ALA A 421 -0.42 15.57 -12.84
N LEU A 422 -0.32 15.94 -14.12
CA LEU A 422 0.87 16.63 -14.65
C LEU A 422 1.10 17.97 -13.94
N TRP A 423 0.06 18.79 -13.79
CA TRP A 423 0.19 20.07 -13.12
C TRP A 423 0.67 19.93 -11.68
N ALA A 424 0.05 19.03 -10.91
CA ALA A 424 0.44 18.80 -9.51
C ALA A 424 1.86 18.23 -9.38
N HIS A 425 2.33 17.47 -10.37
CA HIS A 425 3.66 16.87 -10.40
C HIS A 425 4.79 17.83 -10.81
N THR A 426 4.48 18.81 -11.66
CA THR A 426 5.48 19.74 -12.25
C THR A 426 5.42 21.14 -11.66
N THR A 427 4.51 21.36 -10.70
CA THR A 427 4.33 22.67 -10.08
C THR A 427 4.76 22.60 -8.62
N ASP A 428 5.62 23.53 -8.22
CA ASP A 428 5.81 23.82 -6.80
C ASP A 428 4.50 24.40 -6.21
N LEU A 429 3.76 23.56 -5.50
CA LEU A 429 2.47 23.90 -4.89
C LEU A 429 2.62 24.82 -3.67
N ARG A 430 3.83 25.01 -3.16
CA ARG A 430 4.09 25.83 -1.98
C ARG A 430 4.78 27.15 -2.27
N GLN A 431 4.97 27.54 -3.53
CA GLN A 431 5.48 28.87 -3.85
C GLN A 431 4.47 29.99 -3.53
N ALA A 432 4.94 31.24 -3.44
CA ALA A 432 4.11 32.40 -3.09
C ALA A 432 2.88 32.63 -4.02
N THR A 433 2.97 32.27 -5.30
CA THR A 433 1.83 32.32 -6.23
C THR A 433 1.87 31.08 -7.11
N ILE A 434 0.86 30.24 -6.99
CA ILE A 434 0.82 28.95 -7.66
C ILE A 434 0.49 29.18 -9.15
N PRO A 435 1.37 28.77 -10.09
CA PRO A 435 1.17 28.91 -11.53
C PRO A 435 -0.12 28.25 -12.01
N VAL A 436 -0.59 28.67 -13.19
CA VAL A 436 -1.82 28.20 -13.86
C VAL A 436 -3.11 28.63 -13.16
N ILE A 437 -3.23 28.41 -11.85
CA ILE A 437 -4.43 28.76 -11.07
C ILE A 437 -4.36 30.15 -10.42
N SER A 438 -3.17 30.77 -10.36
CA SER A 438 -2.93 32.12 -9.81
C SER A 438 -3.40 32.29 -8.36
N ALA A 439 -3.38 31.22 -7.57
CA ALA A 439 -3.72 31.25 -6.16
C ALA A 439 -2.54 31.76 -5.31
N THR A 440 -2.84 32.50 -4.25
CA THR A 440 -1.83 32.89 -3.24
C THR A 440 -1.44 31.64 -2.45
N GLY A 441 -0.17 31.22 -2.55
CA GLY A 441 0.35 30.06 -1.84
C GLY A 441 0.95 30.40 -0.46
N SER A 442 1.64 29.43 0.13
CA SER A 442 2.14 29.49 1.52
C SER A 442 3.68 29.60 1.66
N ASP A 443 4.39 29.89 0.56
CA ASP A 443 5.84 30.13 0.41
C ASP A 443 6.74 29.25 1.30
N LEU A 444 6.84 27.97 0.97
CA LEU A 444 7.78 27.02 1.57
C LEU A 444 8.99 26.83 0.65
N ALA A 445 10.18 26.62 1.23
CA ALA A 445 11.42 26.57 0.45
C ALA A 445 11.58 25.25 -0.33
N GLY A 446 12.07 25.35 -1.56
CA GLY A 446 12.25 24.19 -2.44
C GLY A 446 10.94 23.80 -3.14
N GLU A 447 11.00 22.80 -4.00
CA GLU A 447 9.83 22.36 -4.76
C GLU A 447 8.98 21.38 -3.96
N GLN A 448 7.68 21.68 -3.82
CA GLN A 448 6.70 20.78 -3.24
C GLN A 448 5.65 20.41 -4.28
N ASN A 449 5.87 19.28 -4.95
CA ASN A 449 4.97 18.71 -5.94
C ASN A 449 4.31 17.42 -5.42
N LEU A 450 3.39 16.84 -6.19
CA LEU A 450 2.73 15.58 -5.89
C LEU A 450 3.05 14.51 -6.91
N THR A 451 3.34 13.31 -6.43
CA THR A 451 3.45 12.12 -7.26
C THR A 451 2.17 11.28 -7.16
N LEU A 452 1.51 11.03 -8.28
CA LEU A 452 0.30 10.22 -8.36
C LEU A 452 0.66 8.75 -8.57
N TYR A 453 0.15 7.91 -7.67
CA TYR A 453 0.04 6.48 -7.85
C TYR A 453 -1.42 6.10 -8.06
N THR A 454 -1.70 5.23 -9.02
CA THR A 454 -3.05 4.71 -9.26
C THR A 454 -3.08 3.20 -9.08
N VAL A 455 -4.10 2.72 -8.37
CA VAL A 455 -4.40 1.29 -8.21
C VAL A 455 -5.79 1.05 -8.76
N PHE A 456 -5.87 0.43 -9.93
CA PHE A 456 -7.13 0.04 -10.56
C PHE A 456 -7.62 -1.30 -9.99
N ALA A 457 -8.51 -1.22 -9.00
CA ALA A 457 -9.09 -2.38 -8.32
C ALA A 457 -10.27 -2.96 -9.12
N PHE A 458 -10.35 -4.28 -9.22
CA PHE A 458 -11.41 -4.99 -9.95
C PHE A 458 -11.52 -4.61 -11.44
N GLY A 459 -10.38 -4.26 -12.03
CA GLY A 459 -10.26 -3.82 -13.42
C GLY A 459 -8.84 -4.00 -13.95
N SER A 460 -8.66 -3.71 -15.23
CA SER A 460 -7.38 -3.78 -15.93
C SER A 460 -7.41 -2.90 -17.17
N GLY A 461 -6.26 -2.35 -17.57
CA GLY A 461 -6.07 -1.69 -18.85
C GLY A 461 -6.82 -0.37 -19.00
N SER A 462 -6.97 0.42 -17.93
CA SER A 462 -7.51 1.77 -18.05
C SER A 462 -6.46 2.68 -18.70
N ASP A 463 -6.78 3.24 -19.87
CA ASP A 463 -5.91 4.18 -20.58
C ASP A 463 -5.71 5.46 -19.75
N LEU A 464 -6.80 6.03 -19.21
CA LEU A 464 -6.74 7.27 -18.43
C LEU A 464 -5.90 7.12 -17.16
N LEU A 465 -6.10 6.05 -16.40
CA LEU A 465 -5.33 5.85 -15.17
C LEU A 465 -3.84 5.64 -15.47
N LYS A 466 -3.50 4.99 -16.58
CA LYS A 466 -2.11 4.88 -17.04
C LYS A 466 -1.55 6.23 -17.46
N GLU A 467 -2.29 7.01 -18.25
CA GLU A 467 -1.87 8.34 -18.68
C GLU A 467 -1.69 9.29 -17.50
N ALA A 468 -2.60 9.26 -16.52
CA ALA A 468 -2.48 10.02 -15.29
C ALA A 468 -1.28 9.58 -14.43
N SER A 469 -1.02 8.28 -14.30
CA SER A 469 0.17 7.75 -13.62
C SER A 469 1.46 8.17 -14.33
N LYS A 470 1.50 8.10 -15.67
CA LYS A 470 2.64 8.57 -16.48
C LYS A 470 2.87 10.06 -16.30
N ALA A 471 1.84 10.87 -16.43
CA ALA A 471 1.92 12.33 -16.35
C ALA A 471 2.18 12.83 -14.93
N GLY A 472 1.68 12.11 -13.92
CA GLY A 472 1.77 12.47 -12.51
C GLY A 472 2.88 11.80 -11.72
N GLY A 473 3.73 10.97 -12.34
CA GLY A 473 4.71 10.18 -11.58
C GLY A 473 6.00 9.80 -12.30
N PHE A 474 6.33 10.53 -13.36
CA PHE A 474 7.62 10.38 -14.04
C PHE A 474 8.76 11.02 -13.24
N ASN A 475 10.00 10.67 -13.57
CA ASN A 475 11.19 11.31 -13.04
C ASN A 475 11.85 12.11 -14.16
N ASP A 476 11.61 13.42 -14.18
CA ASP A 476 12.14 14.32 -15.21
C ASP A 476 13.68 14.33 -15.18
N SER A 477 14.27 13.58 -16.11
CA SER A 477 15.71 13.38 -16.18
C SER A 477 16.38 14.45 -17.05
N ASN A 478 15.60 15.17 -17.85
CA ASN A 478 16.10 16.11 -18.84
C ASN A 478 15.68 17.57 -18.60
N GLY A 479 14.82 17.81 -17.61
CA GLY A 479 14.42 19.12 -17.11
C GLY A 479 13.40 19.83 -18.00
N ASN A 480 12.55 19.09 -18.71
CA ASN A 480 11.55 19.64 -19.64
C ASN A 480 10.11 19.59 -19.11
N ASP A 481 9.89 19.10 -17.88
CA ASP A 481 8.59 18.92 -17.24
C ASP A 481 7.63 18.01 -18.05
N LEU A 482 8.15 17.06 -18.84
CA LEU A 482 7.37 16.14 -19.66
C LEU A 482 7.91 14.70 -19.57
N PRO A 483 7.03 13.67 -19.52
CA PRO A 483 7.41 12.26 -19.60
C PRO A 483 7.66 11.82 -21.06
N ASP A 484 8.67 12.41 -21.71
CA ASP A 484 8.95 12.20 -23.13
C ASP A 484 9.94 11.06 -23.41
N LEU A 485 10.69 10.63 -22.39
CA LEU A 485 11.57 9.46 -22.49
C LEU A 485 10.98 8.27 -21.73
N ASP A 486 11.00 7.08 -22.32
CA ASP A 486 10.54 5.84 -21.67
C ASP A 486 11.25 5.60 -20.33
N SER A 487 12.53 5.97 -20.23
CA SER A 487 13.31 5.89 -19.00
C SER A 487 12.82 6.81 -17.88
N GLU A 488 11.92 7.74 -18.13
CA GLU A 488 11.39 8.65 -17.10
C GLU A 488 10.15 8.07 -16.42
N TRP A 489 9.46 7.10 -17.02
CA TRP A 489 8.17 6.61 -16.52
C TRP A 489 8.00 5.09 -16.55
N ASP A 490 8.87 4.33 -17.22
CA ASP A 490 8.81 2.87 -17.39
C ASP A 490 10.21 2.25 -17.24
N GLN A 491 10.73 2.27 -16.00
CA GLN A 491 12.02 1.68 -15.67
C GLN A 491 11.90 0.26 -15.09
N TYR A 492 10.74 -0.08 -14.53
CA TYR A 492 10.52 -1.31 -13.79
C TYR A 492 9.32 -2.09 -14.34
N THR A 493 9.40 -3.40 -14.26
CA THR A 493 8.26 -4.25 -14.60
C THR A 493 7.30 -4.24 -13.42
N ASN A 494 6.14 -3.59 -13.54
CA ASN A 494 5.16 -3.41 -12.45
C ASN A 494 4.73 -4.74 -11.82
N ALA A 495 4.74 -5.82 -12.61
CA ALA A 495 4.39 -7.15 -12.13
C ALA A 495 5.37 -7.72 -11.08
N THR A 496 6.65 -7.36 -11.16
CA THR A 496 7.75 -7.96 -10.37
C THR A 496 8.56 -6.96 -9.55
N GLY A 497 8.49 -5.67 -9.87
CA GLY A 497 9.33 -4.63 -9.28
C GLY A 497 10.82 -4.72 -9.65
N ALA A 498 11.17 -5.54 -10.64
CA ALA A 498 12.53 -5.67 -11.17
C ALA A 498 12.80 -4.65 -12.29
N LEU A 499 14.07 -4.29 -12.49
CA LEU A 499 14.49 -3.42 -13.60
C LEU A 499 14.11 -4.04 -14.96
N GLY A 500 13.47 -3.24 -15.80
CA GLY A 500 13.06 -3.62 -17.16
C GLY A 500 11.72 -3.02 -17.53
N ALA A 501 11.67 -2.34 -18.67
CA ALA A 501 10.46 -1.70 -19.19
C ALA A 501 9.40 -2.72 -19.65
N ASP A 502 8.14 -2.50 -19.30
CA ASP A 502 7.00 -3.34 -19.69
C ASP A 502 5.87 -2.58 -20.44
N GLY A 503 6.07 -1.29 -20.70
CA GLY A 503 5.12 -0.40 -21.35
C GLY A 503 4.01 0.09 -20.42
N ILE A 504 4.13 -0.13 -19.11
CA ILE A 504 3.20 0.33 -18.08
C ILE A 504 3.94 1.35 -17.21
N PRO A 505 3.32 2.49 -16.85
CA PRO A 505 3.98 3.44 -15.97
C PRO A 505 4.30 2.85 -14.59
N ASP A 506 5.49 3.13 -14.06
CA ASP A 506 6.00 2.60 -12.77
C ASP A 506 5.08 2.92 -11.57
N THR A 507 4.25 3.95 -11.70
CA THR A 507 3.27 4.41 -10.70
C THR A 507 1.83 3.90 -10.96
N TYR A 508 1.64 3.00 -11.93
CA TYR A 508 0.36 2.37 -12.25
C TYR A 508 0.31 0.92 -11.77
N TYR A 509 -0.77 0.55 -11.08
CA TYR A 509 -0.99 -0.81 -10.62
C TYR A 509 -2.43 -1.21 -10.93
N GLU A 510 -2.64 -2.48 -11.28
CA GLU A 510 -3.98 -3.02 -11.50
C GLU A 510 -4.13 -4.37 -10.81
N ALA A 511 -5.32 -4.62 -10.29
CA ALA A 511 -5.73 -5.88 -9.69
C ALA A 511 -7.10 -6.24 -10.26
N ALA A 512 -7.15 -7.21 -11.17
CA ALA A 512 -8.41 -7.60 -11.80
C ALA A 512 -9.36 -8.26 -10.79
N GLU A 513 -8.80 -8.88 -9.75
CA GLU A 513 -9.53 -9.65 -8.74
C GLU A 513 -9.04 -9.29 -7.33
N GLY A 514 -9.90 -9.50 -6.33
CA GLY A 514 -9.58 -9.20 -4.93
C GLY A 514 -8.37 -9.93 -4.36
N THR A 515 -8.00 -11.08 -4.93
CA THR A 515 -6.80 -11.86 -4.52
C THR A 515 -5.49 -11.19 -4.84
N GLU A 516 -5.46 -10.34 -5.87
CA GLU A 516 -4.23 -9.66 -6.32
C GLU A 516 -4.11 -8.27 -5.68
N LEU A 517 -5.20 -7.76 -5.12
CA LEU A 517 -5.28 -6.37 -4.65
C LEU A 517 -4.29 -6.08 -3.51
N GLU A 518 -4.10 -7.03 -2.59
CA GLU A 518 -3.14 -6.88 -1.49
C GLU A 518 -1.71 -6.76 -2.00
N ASP A 519 -1.28 -7.70 -2.86
CA ASP A 519 0.06 -7.71 -3.45
C ASP A 519 0.32 -6.44 -4.27
N ARG A 520 -0.68 -5.98 -5.04
CA ARG A 520 -0.57 -4.79 -5.89
C ARG A 520 -0.53 -3.51 -5.09
N LEU A 521 -1.33 -3.40 -4.04
CA LEU A 521 -1.30 -2.27 -3.14
C LEU A 521 0.02 -2.20 -2.35
N LEU A 522 0.50 -3.34 -1.87
CA LEU A 522 1.80 -3.43 -1.20
C LEU A 522 2.93 -3.05 -2.16
N ALA A 523 2.90 -3.53 -3.41
CA ALA A 523 3.89 -3.15 -4.42
C ALA A 523 3.88 -1.64 -4.69
N ALA A 524 2.71 -1.00 -4.80
CA ALA A 524 2.59 0.43 -4.98
C ALA A 524 3.18 1.23 -3.81
N ILE A 525 2.84 0.87 -2.56
CA ILE A 525 3.36 1.56 -1.38
C ILE A 525 4.87 1.30 -1.22
N THR A 526 5.35 0.09 -1.50
CA THR A 526 6.78 -0.22 -1.50
C THR A 526 7.54 0.60 -2.55
N SER A 527 6.95 0.83 -3.73
CA SER A 527 7.52 1.73 -4.74
C SER A 527 7.58 3.18 -4.23
N ILE A 528 6.53 3.66 -3.57
CA ILE A 528 6.54 4.98 -2.91
C ILE A 528 7.68 5.09 -1.88
N LEU A 529 7.82 4.08 -1.02
CA LEU A 529 8.88 4.04 -0.01
C LEU A 529 10.27 4.08 -0.67
N LYS A 530 10.49 3.31 -1.75
CA LYS A 530 11.74 3.34 -2.53
C LYS A 530 12.03 4.72 -3.13
N GLN A 531 11.03 5.39 -3.68
CA GLN A 531 11.19 6.74 -4.23
C GLN A 531 11.46 7.80 -3.15
N SER A 532 11.05 7.54 -1.91
CA SER A 532 11.34 8.40 -0.76
C SER A 532 12.68 8.10 -0.08
N ALA A 533 13.25 6.91 -0.33
CA ALA A 533 14.47 6.46 0.31
C ALA A 533 15.69 7.18 -0.28
N SER A 534 16.17 8.20 0.41
CA SER A 534 17.48 8.78 0.12
C SER A 534 18.57 7.85 0.66
N GLY A 535 19.33 7.20 -0.24
CA GLY A 535 20.52 6.43 0.13
C GLY A 535 21.48 7.26 1.00
N THR A 536 21.93 6.69 2.12
CA THR A 536 22.89 7.37 3.00
C THR A 536 24.32 7.37 2.46
N ASP A 537 25.07 8.37 2.92
CA ASP A 537 26.45 8.70 2.60
C ASP A 537 27.45 7.53 2.67
N VAL A 538 28.45 7.57 1.78
CA VAL A 538 29.54 6.59 1.71
C VAL A 538 30.61 6.96 2.74
N SER A 539 30.75 6.20 3.83
CA SER A 539 31.87 6.40 4.76
C SER A 539 33.14 5.76 4.20
N VAL A 540 34.12 6.60 3.86
CA VAL A 540 35.46 6.19 3.43
C VAL A 540 36.47 6.55 4.53
N VAL A 541 37.04 5.55 5.20
CA VAL A 541 38.22 5.76 6.07
C VAL A 541 39.48 5.41 5.27
N ALA A 542 40.08 6.41 4.63
CA ALA A 542 41.41 6.26 4.05
C ALA A 542 42.49 6.72 5.05
N LEU A 543 43.26 5.77 5.60
CA LEU A 543 44.36 6.04 6.54
C LEU A 543 45.70 6.39 5.86
N SER A 544 45.76 6.55 4.54
CA SER A 544 46.98 7.00 3.86
C SER A 544 46.65 7.71 2.55
N SER A 545 47.27 8.88 2.34
CA SER A 545 47.09 9.68 1.11
C SER A 545 48.03 9.31 -0.03
N ARG A 546 48.92 8.30 0.12
CA ARG A 546 49.73 7.68 -0.94
C ARG A 546 50.21 6.26 -0.57
N GLY A 547 49.93 5.27 -1.42
CA GLY A 547 50.44 3.90 -1.35
C GLY A 547 49.45 2.88 -1.92
N GLU A 548 49.94 1.80 -2.56
CA GLU A 548 49.12 0.65 -2.93
C GLU A 548 48.57 -0.02 -1.65
N GLY A 549 47.27 -0.34 -1.64
CA GLY A 549 46.62 -0.86 -0.45
C GLY A 549 45.18 -1.30 -0.70
N ALA A 550 44.41 -1.41 0.38
CA ALA A 550 42.99 -1.71 0.32
C ALA A 550 42.16 -0.55 0.90
N LEU A 551 41.10 -0.16 0.19
CA LEU A 551 40.10 0.80 0.63
C LEU A 551 38.93 0.05 1.24
N TYR A 552 38.57 0.35 2.49
CA TYR A 552 37.38 -0.21 3.12
C TYR A 552 36.25 0.82 3.07
N GLN A 553 35.12 0.38 2.50
CA GLN A 553 33.91 1.17 2.34
C GLN A 553 32.77 0.46 3.05
N SER A 554 31.96 1.21 3.79
CA SER A 554 30.74 0.69 4.41
C SER A 554 29.54 1.54 4.04
N PHE A 555 28.44 0.89 3.72
CA PHE A 555 27.14 1.48 3.38
C PHE A 555 26.06 0.47 3.73
N PHE A 556 24.82 0.93 3.81
CA PHE A 556 23.69 0.06 4.09
C PHE A 556 22.53 0.40 3.16
N PHE A 557 21.70 -0.60 2.87
CA PHE A 557 20.41 -0.40 2.21
C PHE A 557 19.29 -0.82 3.17
N PRO A 558 18.21 -0.03 3.29
CA PRO A 558 17.08 -0.35 4.16
C PRO A 558 16.36 -1.62 3.69
N SER A 559 16.29 -1.85 2.38
CA SER A 559 15.80 -3.09 1.78
C SER A 559 16.47 -3.41 0.44
N GLY A 560 16.42 -4.67 0.04
CA GLY A 560 16.87 -5.18 -1.24
C GLY A 560 16.40 -6.61 -1.45
N PHE A 561 16.57 -7.16 -2.64
CA PHE A 561 16.11 -8.51 -2.97
C PHE A 561 17.31 -9.41 -3.32
N GLU A 562 17.31 -10.66 -2.85
CA GLU A 562 18.19 -11.72 -3.37
C GLU A 562 17.30 -12.82 -3.95
N GLY A 563 17.08 -12.79 -5.27
CA GLY A 563 16.08 -13.64 -5.92
C GLY A 563 14.66 -13.12 -5.65
N ALA A 564 13.81 -13.94 -5.03
CA ALA A 564 12.42 -13.58 -4.68
C ALA A 564 12.28 -13.15 -3.21
N ASP A 565 13.34 -13.26 -2.41
CA ASP A 565 13.30 -12.97 -0.99
C ASP A 565 13.68 -11.51 -0.75
N GLU A 566 12.78 -10.78 -0.07
CA GLU A 566 13.06 -9.44 0.43
C GLU A 566 13.98 -9.52 1.65
N LEU A 567 15.11 -8.84 1.58
CA LEU A 567 16.09 -8.71 2.64
C LEU A 567 16.10 -7.27 3.12
N THR A 568 15.83 -7.07 4.40
CA THR A 568 15.91 -5.75 5.03
C THR A 568 17.25 -5.57 5.71
N TRP A 569 17.70 -4.31 5.87
CA TRP A 569 18.92 -3.95 6.59
C TRP A 569 20.19 -4.59 6.04
N LEU A 570 20.38 -4.49 4.73
CA LEU A 570 21.56 -5.01 4.06
C LEU A 570 22.76 -4.11 4.37
N GLY A 571 23.57 -4.51 5.35
CA GLY A 571 24.84 -3.85 5.68
C GLY A 571 25.98 -4.42 4.84
N TYR A 572 26.71 -3.53 4.17
CA TYR A 572 27.87 -3.89 3.38
C TYR A 572 29.12 -3.31 4.05
N THR A 573 30.14 -4.15 4.17
CA THR A 573 31.49 -3.70 4.49
C THR A 573 32.41 -4.36 3.47
N GLN A 574 32.81 -3.57 2.48
CA GLN A 574 33.56 -4.07 1.34
C GLN A 574 34.96 -3.45 1.27
N ALA A 575 35.89 -4.22 0.72
CA ALA A 575 37.25 -3.80 0.45
C ALA A 575 37.49 -3.75 -1.07
N TYR A 576 38.10 -2.67 -1.53
CA TYR A 576 38.58 -2.49 -2.88
C TYR A 576 40.09 -2.36 -2.91
N PHE A 577 40.70 -2.59 -4.06
CA PHE A 577 42.09 -2.20 -4.26
C PHE A 577 42.21 -0.69 -4.34
N MET A 578 43.31 -0.17 -3.81
CA MET A 578 43.78 1.18 -4.05
C MET A 578 45.12 1.06 -4.76
N ASP A 579 45.19 1.58 -5.98
CA ASP A 579 46.39 1.49 -6.80
C ASP A 579 47.42 2.58 -6.47
N ALA A 580 48.61 2.51 -7.05
CA ALA A 580 49.70 3.46 -6.79
C ALA A 580 49.37 4.91 -7.21
N PHE A 581 48.35 5.10 -8.06
CA PHE A 581 47.92 6.37 -8.62
C PHE A 581 46.71 6.95 -7.85
N GLY A 582 46.20 6.22 -6.86
CA GLY A 582 45.07 6.62 -6.03
C GLY A 582 43.72 6.28 -6.63
N ASN A 583 43.67 5.42 -7.65
CA ASN A 583 42.40 4.90 -8.16
C ASN A 583 41.89 3.77 -7.27
N VAL A 584 40.57 3.69 -7.16
CA VAL A 584 39.87 2.55 -6.57
C VAL A 584 39.68 1.50 -7.66
N ARG A 585 39.92 0.22 -7.36
CA ARG A 585 39.76 -0.88 -8.31
C ARG A 585 39.03 -2.07 -7.70
N GLU A 586 38.20 -2.71 -8.51
CA GLU A 586 37.55 -3.99 -8.18
C GLU A 586 38.53 -5.17 -8.38
N ASP A 587 38.17 -6.34 -7.85
CA ASP A 587 38.85 -7.64 -8.05
C ASP A 587 38.09 -8.44 -9.10
N THR A 588 38.25 -8.05 -10.37
CA THR A 588 37.35 -8.47 -11.47
C THR A 588 37.41 -9.98 -11.71
N ASP A 589 38.57 -10.59 -11.53
CA ASP A 589 38.77 -12.05 -11.71
C ASP A 589 38.76 -12.84 -10.38
N GLY A 590 38.66 -12.15 -9.23
CA GLY A 590 38.53 -12.76 -7.91
C GLY A 590 39.79 -13.46 -7.43
N ASP A 591 40.96 -13.13 -7.99
CA ASP A 591 42.23 -13.77 -7.66
C ASP A 591 42.92 -13.12 -6.44
N GLY A 592 42.40 -11.98 -5.96
CA GLY A 592 42.89 -11.25 -4.81
C GLY A 592 44.22 -10.52 -5.03
N LYS A 593 44.64 -10.30 -6.28
CA LYS A 593 45.84 -9.55 -6.65
C LYS A 593 45.50 -8.45 -7.64
N LEU A 594 46.00 -7.25 -7.34
CA LEU A 594 45.83 -6.12 -8.24
C LEU A 594 46.66 -6.29 -9.53
N ILE A 595 45.98 -6.50 -10.66
CA ILE A 595 46.53 -6.55 -12.03
C ILE A 595 45.76 -5.55 -12.89
N TYR A 596 46.40 -4.44 -13.26
CA TYR A 596 45.72 -3.30 -13.90
C TYR A 596 44.97 -3.65 -15.18
N ALA A 597 45.51 -4.57 -15.99
CA ALA A 597 44.89 -5.02 -17.23
C ALA A 597 43.63 -5.89 -17.03
N ASN A 598 43.42 -6.42 -15.83
CA ASN A 598 42.27 -7.27 -15.49
C ASN A 598 41.28 -6.52 -14.59
N ASP A 599 41.79 -5.77 -13.61
CA ASP A 599 41.04 -5.12 -12.55
C ASP A 599 40.62 -3.70 -12.91
N LYS A 600 39.31 -3.52 -13.04
CA LYS A 600 38.74 -2.26 -13.52
C LYS A 600 38.89 -1.14 -12.51
N ILE A 601 39.14 0.06 -13.02
CA ILE A 601 39.04 1.29 -12.24
C ILE A 601 37.55 1.54 -11.94
N VAL A 602 37.25 1.80 -10.67
CA VAL A 602 35.91 2.08 -10.18
C VAL A 602 35.81 3.54 -9.79
N GLN A 603 34.82 4.25 -10.32
CA GLN A 603 34.46 5.59 -9.89
C GLN A 603 33.01 5.59 -9.44
N THR A 604 32.79 5.93 -8.17
CA THR A 604 31.44 6.09 -7.64
C THR A 604 30.93 7.49 -7.95
N ARG A 605 29.69 7.59 -8.45
CA ARG A 605 29.00 8.86 -8.62
C ARG A 605 27.55 8.72 -8.19
N TYR A 606 26.94 9.85 -7.88
CA TYR A 606 25.49 9.92 -7.82
C TYR A 606 24.96 9.99 -9.25
N ASP A 607 24.01 9.11 -9.58
CA ASP A 607 23.33 9.12 -10.87
C ASP A 607 22.07 9.99 -10.76
N ASP A 608 22.14 11.18 -11.33
CA ASP A 608 21.03 12.14 -11.26
C ASP A 608 19.78 11.66 -12.03
N THR A 609 19.92 10.70 -12.95
CA THR A 609 18.80 10.07 -13.67
C THR A 609 18.14 9.00 -12.82
N LEU A 610 18.92 8.10 -12.20
CA LEU A 610 18.39 7.01 -11.38
C LEU A 610 18.12 7.39 -9.92
N LYS A 611 18.53 8.59 -9.50
CA LYS A 611 18.47 9.10 -8.10
C LYS A 611 19.15 8.18 -7.07
N GLU A 612 20.07 7.35 -7.52
CA GLU A 612 20.83 6.42 -6.68
C GLU A 612 22.34 6.61 -6.86
N ALA A 613 23.12 6.12 -5.90
CA ALA A 613 24.56 6.05 -6.08
C ALA A 613 24.91 4.81 -6.93
N VAL A 614 25.81 5.00 -7.90
CA VAL A 614 26.25 3.94 -8.84
C VAL A 614 27.78 3.89 -8.92
N ALA A 615 28.30 2.81 -9.47
CA ALA A 615 29.71 2.59 -9.71
C ALA A 615 29.99 2.40 -11.21
N ASP A 616 30.74 3.33 -11.78
CA ASP A 616 31.23 3.28 -13.15
C ASP A 616 32.54 2.50 -13.23
N ARG A 617 32.64 1.56 -14.18
CA ARG A 617 33.80 0.68 -14.38
C ARG A 617 34.56 1.04 -15.65
N PHE A 618 35.88 1.21 -15.54
CA PHE A 618 36.76 1.58 -16.65
C PHE A 618 37.89 0.56 -16.83
N ASP A 619 38.22 0.29 -18.10
CA ASP A 619 39.35 -0.56 -18.50
C ASP A 619 40.67 0.23 -18.49
N ASP A 620 41.77 -0.46 -18.16
CA ASP A 620 43.16 0.01 -18.21
C ASP A 620 44.04 -1.14 -18.75
N VAL A 621 43.79 -1.52 -20.01
CA VAL A 621 44.34 -2.73 -20.62
C VAL A 621 45.62 -2.43 -21.40
N SER A 622 45.72 -1.28 -22.07
CA SER A 622 46.88 -0.96 -22.90
C SER A 622 47.08 0.55 -23.18
N PRO A 623 48.07 1.21 -22.55
CA PRO A 623 49.01 0.65 -21.58
C PRO A 623 48.36 0.51 -20.20
N ALA A 624 48.54 -0.64 -19.54
CA ALA A 624 48.12 -0.86 -18.16
C ALA A 624 48.93 0.01 -17.17
N ASP A 625 48.66 1.31 -17.16
CA ASP A 625 49.53 2.35 -16.61
C ASP A 625 48.91 3.16 -15.47
N GLY A 626 47.70 2.81 -15.04
CA GLY A 626 47.00 3.50 -13.98
C GLY A 626 46.03 4.57 -14.48
N GLN A 627 45.84 4.70 -15.79
CA GLN A 627 44.86 5.59 -16.40
C GLN A 627 43.82 4.80 -17.17
N ALA A 628 42.57 5.23 -17.10
CA ALA A 628 41.51 4.62 -17.91
C ALA A 628 41.81 4.80 -19.42
N ASP A 629 41.63 3.74 -20.20
CA ASP A 629 41.81 3.75 -21.66
C ASP A 629 40.80 4.70 -22.36
N SER A 630 39.70 5.04 -21.68
CA SER A 630 38.61 5.89 -22.16
C SER A 630 38.02 6.74 -21.04
N THR A 631 37.43 7.89 -21.41
CA THR A 631 36.64 8.74 -20.50
C THR A 631 35.21 8.25 -20.31
N THR A 632 34.77 7.25 -21.06
CA THR A 632 33.44 6.65 -20.97
C THR A 632 33.54 5.29 -20.26
N PRO A 633 32.69 5.00 -19.27
CA PRO A 633 32.74 3.72 -18.59
C PRO A 633 32.35 2.58 -19.52
N VAL A 634 32.97 1.42 -19.29
CA VAL A 634 32.65 0.17 -20.00
C VAL A 634 31.32 -0.40 -19.49
N SER A 635 30.97 -0.11 -18.24
CA SER A 635 29.66 -0.40 -17.67
C SER A 635 29.43 0.39 -16.38
N THR A 636 28.17 0.58 -16.01
CA THR A 636 27.72 1.15 -14.75
C THR A 636 26.93 0.09 -13.99
N VAL A 637 27.18 -0.06 -12.69
CA VAL A 637 26.53 -1.05 -11.82
C VAL A 637 26.12 -0.42 -10.49
N ALA A 638 25.21 -1.06 -9.75
CA ALA A 638 24.91 -0.64 -8.38
C ALA A 638 26.12 -0.85 -7.46
N LEU A 639 26.24 -0.09 -6.37
CA LEU A 639 27.38 -0.22 -5.44
C LEU A 639 27.57 -1.62 -4.85
N ARG A 640 26.48 -2.40 -4.72
CA ARG A 640 26.52 -3.78 -4.22
C ARG A 640 27.04 -4.80 -5.24
N ASP A 641 27.04 -4.44 -6.52
CA ASP A 641 27.38 -5.35 -7.62
C ASP A 641 28.84 -5.17 -8.11
N VAL A 642 29.60 -4.29 -7.46
CA VAL A 642 31.04 -4.12 -7.73
C VAL A 642 31.79 -5.33 -7.16
N ALA A 643 32.73 -5.87 -7.92
CA ALA A 643 33.50 -7.05 -7.49
C ALA A 643 34.52 -6.66 -6.39
N ALA A 644 34.12 -6.69 -5.12
CA ALA A 644 35.01 -6.37 -4.02
C ALA A 644 36.06 -7.47 -3.76
N LEU A 645 37.28 -7.07 -3.37
CA LEU A 645 38.34 -7.95 -2.85
C LEU A 645 37.85 -8.77 -1.65
N TRP A 646 37.01 -8.14 -0.84
CA TRP A 646 36.40 -8.75 0.34
C TRP A 646 35.08 -8.05 0.65
N GLU A 647 34.06 -8.81 1.05
CA GLU A 647 32.78 -8.27 1.48
C GLU A 647 32.33 -9.06 2.74
N ALA A 648 32.10 -8.33 3.83
CA ALA A 648 31.85 -8.92 5.15
C ALA A 648 30.39 -9.36 5.36
N GLY A 649 29.44 -8.60 4.82
CA GLY A 649 28.00 -8.75 5.04
C GLY A 649 27.46 -10.07 4.50
N LYS A 650 27.73 -10.39 3.24
CA LYS A 650 27.39 -11.64 2.58
C LYS A 650 28.09 -12.83 3.22
N ARG A 651 29.36 -12.69 3.60
CA ARG A 651 30.07 -13.73 4.35
C ARG A 651 29.41 -14.00 5.70
N LEU A 652 29.02 -12.96 6.43
CA LEU A 652 28.30 -13.10 7.69
C LEU A 652 26.92 -13.73 7.48
N ALA A 653 26.17 -13.29 6.47
CA ALA A 653 24.85 -13.80 6.12
C ALA A 653 24.86 -15.30 5.77
N LEU A 654 25.84 -15.73 4.97
CA LEU A 654 26.01 -17.13 4.53
C LEU A 654 26.68 -18.03 5.58
N THR A 655 27.28 -17.46 6.63
CA THR A 655 27.85 -18.23 7.73
C THR A 655 26.73 -18.78 8.61
N ASP A 656 26.74 -20.08 8.91
CA ASP A 656 25.76 -20.70 9.82
C ASP A 656 25.71 -19.98 11.15
N ALA A 657 24.50 -19.69 11.65
CA ALA A 657 24.29 -18.95 12.89
C ALA A 657 25.08 -19.53 14.08
N SER A 658 25.19 -20.85 14.17
CA SER A 658 25.94 -21.57 15.22
C SER A 658 27.46 -21.41 15.14
N SER A 659 27.99 -20.95 14.01
CA SER A 659 29.42 -20.77 13.75
C SER A 659 29.86 -19.29 13.79
N ARG A 660 28.91 -18.35 13.90
CA ARG A 660 29.20 -16.92 14.01
C ARG A 660 29.75 -16.61 15.41
N THR A 661 30.91 -15.97 15.47
CA THR A 661 31.45 -15.40 16.71
C THR A 661 31.29 -13.89 16.66
N LEU A 662 30.25 -13.37 17.33
CA LEU A 662 29.98 -11.93 17.40
C LEU A 662 30.65 -11.36 18.66
N LEU A 663 31.63 -10.47 18.46
CA LEU A 663 32.30 -9.77 19.55
C LEU A 663 31.63 -8.40 19.73
N THR A 664 30.87 -8.23 20.81
CA THR A 664 30.34 -6.93 21.21
C THR A 664 31.23 -6.35 22.31
N TRP A 665 31.52 -5.05 22.22
CA TRP A 665 32.19 -4.31 23.28
C TRP A 665 31.15 -3.40 23.94
N VAL A 666 31.05 -3.45 25.26
CA VAL A 666 30.23 -2.53 26.05
C VAL A 666 31.20 -1.51 26.63
N ASP A 667 31.01 -0.23 26.32
CA ASP A 667 31.76 0.86 26.94
C ASP A 667 31.28 1.17 28.36
#